data_AF-A0A7Y4SH16-F1
#
_entry.id   AF-A0A7Y4SH16-F1
#
_cell.length_a   1.000
_cell.length_b   1.000
_cell.length_c   1.000
_cell.angle_alpha   90.00
_cell.angle_beta   90.00
_cell.angle_gamma   90.00
#
_symmetry.space_group_name_H-M   'P 1'
#
loop_
_entity.id
_entity.type
_entity.pdbx_description
1 polymer ?
#
loop_
_entity_poly.entity_id
_entity_poly.type
_entity_poly.pdbx_seq_one_letter_code
_entity_poly.pdbx_strand_id
1 'polypeptide(L)'
;MTDGLGSRESIIKTLTSICPDVDDEILRDFVSRMDPEYFERFQPDTVAQHIQLASRLTPGHPCELSILDKYEGRYEISIVAYDYFSEFAAICGALSAFGLNIEEGRVYTFVEAVPSPPLRRETPSATRRPKGRPGLSRKKIVDVFLVHPLERTGFPAPQHNALRQTVTEIVQLLDTGRFDEARQHVNRRLVERLDRHRSAFTGLLDTVKITFDNSQSPTDTIMDITSDDTPAFLYALANALAMRNIYITKAQIECDGSKLHDRFFVRNRDGQKLLDPADQQQLRLTAVLIKQFTHALTWASDPAKALASFDHFLDLIVAEMGKKGKNKALDFISDKKTFPLLARLLGASDFLWEDFLRRQHNNLLPLLTEYRDAPLIKPQTTLRKELDRAVARARTDEARKDALNRFKDNELFRIDMKHIVDVSPSLTNFSLALTQLAEVIMARSVVDCQTKLGRLYGRPLLQNGKPCPFAVLGLGKFGGRELGYASDIELLFVYGGEGATNGKTKLENSEYFERLVQELLQWIEAKQEGIFRVDVRLRPHGGKSSLANVFEAGRDYCSPTGSAAPFERQALIKLRHIVGDATLGRQMEAHRDSFVYAKDPWDIPAAVELRKQQLRQFVKPGQINVKYGVGGLIDIEYAVQYLQVMHGHDHPNLRTPNTLQALAGLIKEGLVSRTDGEGLRKAYVFIRILVDGLRMVRGNTKDLVLPPPDSEEFVSLARRVGYTTDDWRACARHLQADIAHHMQTSQVFFSQRFGNL
;
A
#
# COMPACT_ATOMS: atom_id res chain seq x y z
N MET A 1 -37.50 -43.53 16.81
CA MET A 1 -38.02 -42.55 17.79
C MET A 1 -38.77 -41.48 17.02
N THR A 2 -40.06 -41.38 17.28
CA THR A 2 -41.10 -40.73 16.47
C THR A 2 -41.71 -39.55 17.23
N ASP A 3 -40.88 -38.64 17.76
CA ASP A 3 -41.32 -37.49 18.57
C ASP A 3 -41.10 -36.11 17.93
N GLY A 4 -40.58 -36.02 16.69
CA GLY A 4 -40.25 -34.74 16.05
C GLY A 4 -41.35 -34.07 15.22
N LEU A 5 -42.35 -34.83 14.75
CA LEU A 5 -43.36 -34.32 13.80
C LEU A 5 -44.50 -33.54 14.49
N GLY A 6 -44.85 -33.90 15.74
CA GLY A 6 -45.96 -33.27 16.47
C GLY A 6 -45.69 -31.81 16.90
N SER A 7 -44.43 -31.44 17.17
CA SER A 7 -44.12 -30.06 17.59
C SER A 7 -44.13 -29.06 16.42
N ARG A 8 -43.61 -29.47 15.25
CA ARG A 8 -43.57 -28.62 14.04
C ARG A 8 -44.95 -28.33 13.47
N GLU A 9 -45.85 -29.32 13.49
CA GLU A 9 -47.22 -29.15 12.99
C GLU A 9 -48.05 -28.22 13.89
N SER A 10 -47.82 -28.26 15.21
CA SER A 10 -48.37 -27.31 16.18
C SER A 10 -47.86 -25.87 15.96
N ILE A 11 -46.55 -25.73 15.70
CA ILE A 11 -45.93 -24.43 15.35
C ILE A 11 -46.54 -23.88 14.07
N ILE A 12 -46.67 -24.70 13.01
CA ILE A 12 -47.30 -24.30 11.75
C ILE A 12 -48.71 -23.77 12.00
N LYS A 13 -49.55 -24.53 12.71
CA LYS A 13 -50.93 -24.14 13.00
C LYS A 13 -51.03 -22.79 13.73
N THR A 14 -50.15 -22.55 14.69
CA THR A 14 -50.08 -21.30 15.45
C THR A 14 -49.65 -20.14 14.56
N LEU A 15 -48.64 -20.34 13.71
CA LEU A 15 -48.14 -19.30 12.80
C LEU A 15 -49.13 -18.98 11.67
N THR A 16 -49.88 -19.96 11.17
CA THR A 16 -50.92 -19.75 10.15
C THR A 16 -52.01 -18.79 10.63
N SER A 17 -52.35 -18.81 11.93
CA SER A 17 -53.34 -17.84 12.46
C SER A 17 -52.78 -16.43 12.63
N ILE A 18 -51.46 -16.27 12.75
CA ILE A 18 -50.79 -14.98 12.96
C ILE A 18 -50.32 -14.36 11.63
N CYS A 19 -50.09 -15.18 10.60
CA CYS A 19 -49.65 -14.77 9.25
C CYS A 19 -50.66 -15.16 8.14
N PRO A 20 -51.90 -14.63 8.14
CA PRO A 20 -52.90 -15.00 7.15
C PRO A 20 -52.52 -14.60 5.71
N ASP A 21 -51.66 -13.58 5.56
CA ASP A 21 -51.27 -13.01 4.27
C ASP A 21 -50.02 -13.68 3.65
N VAL A 22 -49.42 -14.67 4.31
CA VAL A 22 -48.25 -15.40 3.81
C VAL A 22 -48.68 -16.74 3.23
N ASP A 23 -48.17 -17.07 2.04
CA ASP A 23 -48.41 -18.36 1.39
C ASP A 23 -48.00 -19.54 2.32
N ASP A 24 -48.90 -20.51 2.47
CA ASP A 24 -48.71 -21.70 3.33
C ASP A 24 -47.48 -22.51 2.89
N GLU A 25 -47.11 -22.50 1.60
CA GLU A 25 -45.89 -23.13 1.11
C GLU A 25 -44.62 -22.49 1.71
N ILE A 26 -44.59 -21.15 1.84
CA ILE A 26 -43.46 -20.40 2.40
C ILE A 26 -43.34 -20.68 3.89
N LEU A 27 -44.47 -20.67 4.60
CA LEU A 27 -44.52 -20.95 6.03
C LEU A 27 -44.02 -22.37 6.33
N ARG A 28 -44.47 -23.37 5.56
CA ARG A 28 -44.00 -24.76 5.70
C ARG A 28 -42.55 -24.94 5.31
N ASP A 29 -42.06 -24.31 4.23
CA ASP A 29 -40.63 -24.35 3.87
C ASP A 29 -39.76 -23.78 4.99
N PHE A 30 -40.18 -22.64 5.57
CA PHE A 30 -39.47 -22.01 6.68
C PHE A 30 -39.47 -22.89 7.93
N VAL A 31 -40.64 -23.36 8.38
CA VAL A 31 -40.75 -24.18 9.60
C VAL A 31 -40.13 -25.57 9.40
N SER A 32 -40.08 -26.14 8.21
CA SER A 32 -39.45 -27.45 8.03
C SER A 32 -37.93 -27.41 8.00
N ARG A 33 -37.35 -26.31 7.50
CA ARG A 33 -35.90 -26.21 7.26
C ARG A 33 -35.17 -25.36 8.28
N MET A 34 -35.85 -24.53 9.07
CA MET A 34 -35.19 -23.73 10.10
C MET A 34 -34.76 -24.59 11.31
N ASP A 35 -33.61 -24.26 11.88
CA ASP A 35 -33.04 -24.89 13.07
C ASP A 35 -34.09 -25.05 14.19
N PRO A 36 -34.20 -26.21 14.88
CA PRO A 36 -35.17 -26.39 15.96
C PRO A 36 -35.04 -25.38 17.10
N GLU A 37 -33.81 -25.04 17.51
CA GLU A 37 -33.57 -24.13 18.63
C GLU A 37 -34.03 -22.70 18.33
N TYR A 38 -34.19 -22.34 17.05
CA TYR A 38 -34.78 -21.07 16.65
C TYR A 38 -36.19 -20.88 17.24
N PHE A 39 -37.02 -21.93 17.21
CA PHE A 39 -38.40 -21.86 17.70
C PHE A 39 -38.50 -21.93 19.23
N GLU A 40 -37.46 -22.43 19.89
CA GLU A 40 -37.34 -22.38 21.35
C GLU A 40 -36.92 -20.99 21.83
N ARG A 41 -36.19 -20.24 20.98
CA ARG A 41 -35.63 -18.94 21.34
C ARG A 41 -36.53 -17.75 21.00
N PHE A 42 -37.31 -17.83 19.92
CA PHE A 42 -38.18 -16.73 19.47
C PHE A 42 -39.65 -17.01 19.72
N GLN A 43 -40.36 -15.99 20.19
CA GLN A 43 -41.81 -16.05 20.40
C GLN A 43 -42.56 -16.14 19.06
N PRO A 44 -43.77 -16.73 19.02
CA PRO A 44 -44.53 -16.89 17.78
C PRO A 44 -44.72 -15.62 16.96
N ASP A 45 -44.95 -14.47 17.60
CA ASP A 45 -45.12 -13.18 16.91
C ASP A 45 -43.82 -12.71 16.20
N THR A 46 -42.67 -12.90 16.83
CA THR A 46 -41.36 -12.60 16.24
C THR A 46 -41.07 -13.54 15.06
N VAL A 47 -41.40 -14.82 15.22
CA VAL A 47 -41.26 -15.81 14.14
C VAL A 47 -42.16 -15.46 12.96
N ALA A 48 -43.40 -15.05 13.21
CA ALA A 48 -44.34 -14.56 12.22
C ALA A 48 -43.77 -13.36 11.44
N GLN A 49 -43.18 -12.38 12.13
CA GLN A 49 -42.51 -11.24 11.50
C GLN A 49 -41.35 -11.69 10.59
N HIS A 50 -40.48 -12.60 11.03
CA HIS A 50 -39.39 -13.10 10.21
C HIS A 50 -39.88 -13.84 8.96
N ILE A 51 -40.98 -14.59 9.07
CA ILE A 51 -41.62 -15.26 7.93
C ILE A 51 -42.20 -14.24 6.94
N GLN A 52 -42.80 -13.14 7.41
CA GLN A 52 -43.26 -12.05 6.54
C GLN A 52 -42.12 -11.34 5.82
N LEU A 53 -40.95 -11.19 6.44
CA LEU A 53 -39.77 -10.68 5.76
C LEU A 53 -39.27 -11.70 4.73
N ALA A 54 -39.22 -12.99 5.09
CA ALA A 54 -38.81 -14.08 4.20
C ALA A 54 -39.69 -14.19 2.95
N SER A 55 -41.00 -13.92 3.05
CA SER A 55 -41.94 -14.01 1.93
C SER A 55 -41.72 -12.93 0.86
N ARG A 56 -41.06 -11.83 1.21
CA ARG A 56 -40.73 -10.72 0.30
C ARG A 56 -39.43 -10.95 -0.47
N LEU A 57 -38.64 -11.96 -0.09
CA LEU A 57 -37.37 -12.24 -0.74
C LEU A 57 -37.57 -12.74 -2.16
N THR A 58 -36.82 -12.17 -3.11
CA THR A 58 -36.79 -12.61 -4.51
C THR A 58 -35.34 -12.63 -5.00
N PRO A 59 -35.04 -13.28 -6.14
CA PRO A 59 -33.69 -13.21 -6.72
C PRO A 59 -33.19 -11.78 -7.03
N GLY A 60 -34.08 -10.79 -7.17
CA GLY A 60 -33.72 -9.37 -7.33
C GLY A 60 -33.72 -8.57 -6.02
N HIS A 61 -34.21 -9.17 -4.93
CA HIS A 61 -34.35 -8.59 -3.61
C HIS A 61 -33.94 -9.64 -2.55
N PRO A 62 -32.63 -9.85 -2.35
CA PRO A 62 -32.11 -11.03 -1.65
C PRO A 62 -32.12 -10.91 -0.12
N CYS A 63 -32.46 -9.74 0.42
CA CYS A 63 -32.43 -9.43 1.85
C CYS A 63 -33.57 -8.46 2.22
N GLU A 64 -34.13 -8.67 3.40
CA GLU A 64 -35.03 -7.77 4.09
C GLU A 64 -34.51 -7.46 5.50
N LEU A 65 -34.86 -6.27 5.99
CA LEU A 65 -34.38 -5.77 7.27
C LEU A 65 -35.56 -5.20 8.08
N SER A 66 -35.55 -5.39 9.39
CA SER A 66 -36.48 -4.76 10.32
C SER A 66 -35.69 -4.13 11.45
N ILE A 67 -36.08 -2.93 11.87
CA ILE A 67 -35.45 -2.20 12.97
C ILE A 67 -36.57 -1.82 13.93
N LEU A 68 -36.50 -2.34 15.14
CA LEU A 68 -37.47 -2.08 16.20
C LEU A 68 -36.76 -1.34 17.33
N ASP A 69 -37.32 -0.21 17.74
CA ASP A 69 -36.88 0.50 18.93
C ASP A 69 -37.26 -0.32 20.18
N LYS A 70 -36.31 -0.47 21.10
CA LYS A 70 -36.49 -1.17 22.38
C LYS A 70 -36.30 -0.16 23.51
N TYR A 71 -36.21 -0.64 24.75
CA TYR A 71 -36.01 0.23 25.90
C TYR A 71 -34.57 0.79 25.95
N GLU A 72 -34.41 1.95 26.58
CA GLU A 72 -33.11 2.57 26.89
C GLU A 72 -32.24 2.90 25.66
N GLY A 73 -32.87 3.18 24.51
CA GLY A 73 -32.13 3.54 23.29
C GLY A 73 -31.41 2.37 22.63
N ARG A 74 -31.83 1.14 22.92
CA ARG A 74 -31.41 -0.08 22.20
C ARG A 74 -32.33 -0.34 21.02
N TYR A 75 -31.79 -0.95 19.97
CA TYR A 75 -32.54 -1.33 18.79
C TYR A 75 -32.39 -2.83 18.53
N GLU A 76 -33.48 -3.48 18.16
CA GLU A 76 -33.44 -4.85 17.64
C GLU A 76 -33.48 -4.79 16.12
N ILE A 77 -32.44 -5.34 15.50
CA ILE A 77 -32.28 -5.39 14.06
C ILE A 77 -32.41 -6.85 13.62
N SER A 78 -33.49 -7.16 12.92
CA SER A 78 -33.70 -8.47 12.30
C SER A 78 -33.40 -8.39 10.82
N ILE A 79 -32.53 -9.26 10.32
CA ILE A 79 -32.13 -9.36 8.93
C ILE A 79 -32.52 -10.75 8.45
N VAL A 80 -33.31 -10.81 7.38
CA VAL A 80 -33.73 -12.06 6.77
C VAL A 80 -33.26 -12.04 5.33
N ALA A 81 -32.40 -12.99 4.95
CA ALA A 81 -31.79 -13.02 3.64
C ALA A 81 -31.68 -14.45 3.10
N TYR A 82 -31.33 -14.57 1.82
CA TYR A 82 -30.78 -15.82 1.33
C TYR A 82 -29.40 -16.05 1.96
N ASP A 83 -29.14 -17.30 2.32
CA ASP A 83 -27.94 -17.71 3.04
C ASP A 83 -26.71 -17.68 2.10
N TYR A 84 -25.82 -16.70 2.30
CA TYR A 84 -24.60 -16.55 1.52
C TYR A 84 -23.34 -16.78 2.35
N PHE A 85 -22.29 -17.26 1.67
CA PHE A 85 -20.97 -17.33 2.29
C PHE A 85 -20.47 -15.95 2.73
N SER A 86 -19.92 -15.85 3.95
CA SER A 86 -19.41 -14.61 4.56
C SER A 86 -20.46 -13.54 4.92
N GLU A 87 -21.75 -13.84 4.80
CA GLU A 87 -22.82 -12.87 5.05
C GLU A 87 -22.79 -12.31 6.48
N PHE A 88 -22.70 -13.20 7.47
CA PHE A 88 -22.62 -12.82 8.89
C PHE A 88 -21.50 -11.80 9.16
N ALA A 89 -20.32 -12.01 8.57
CA ALA A 89 -19.21 -11.08 8.68
C ALA A 89 -19.59 -9.72 8.05
N ALA A 90 -20.11 -9.75 6.82
CA ALA A 90 -20.52 -8.54 6.10
C ALA A 90 -21.55 -7.70 6.89
N ILE A 91 -22.53 -8.36 7.51
CA ILE A 91 -23.56 -7.75 8.35
C ILE A 91 -22.95 -7.14 9.62
N CYS A 92 -22.14 -7.90 10.37
CA CYS A 92 -21.50 -7.40 11.59
C CYS A 92 -20.64 -6.17 11.32
N GLY A 93 -19.92 -6.18 10.21
CA GLY A 93 -19.12 -5.03 9.79
C GLY A 93 -19.98 -3.84 9.34
N ALA A 94 -21.12 -4.08 8.68
CA ALA A 94 -22.07 -3.01 8.35
C ALA A 94 -22.66 -2.37 9.61
N LEU A 95 -23.10 -3.15 10.60
CA LEU A 95 -23.60 -2.63 11.88
C LEU A 95 -22.53 -1.79 12.60
N SER A 96 -21.31 -2.33 12.68
CA SER A 96 -20.15 -1.63 13.27
C SER A 96 -19.87 -0.30 12.55
N ALA A 97 -19.95 -0.28 11.22
CA ALA A 97 -19.76 0.91 10.39
C ALA A 97 -20.86 1.96 10.58
N PHE A 98 -22.04 1.58 11.07
CA PHE A 98 -23.07 2.53 11.47
C PHE A 98 -22.91 3.03 12.91
N GLY A 99 -21.90 2.56 13.64
CA GLY A 99 -21.64 2.95 15.03
C GLY A 99 -22.57 2.24 16.02
N LEU A 100 -23.04 1.05 15.66
CA LEU A 100 -23.89 0.21 16.48
C LEU A 100 -23.01 -0.81 17.20
N ASN A 101 -22.99 -0.77 18.54
CA ASN A 101 -22.39 -1.83 19.33
C ASN A 101 -23.34 -3.03 19.39
N ILE A 102 -22.83 -4.24 19.15
CA ILE A 102 -23.65 -5.46 19.19
C ILE A 102 -23.58 -6.01 20.61
N GLU A 103 -24.67 -5.87 21.37
CA GLU A 103 -24.77 -6.39 22.74
C GLU A 103 -25.20 -7.86 22.77
N GLU A 104 -26.15 -8.20 21.88
CA GLU A 104 -26.56 -9.58 21.64
C GLU A 104 -26.70 -9.86 20.16
N GLY A 105 -26.40 -11.09 19.74
CA GLY A 105 -26.52 -11.55 18.36
C GLY A 105 -26.97 -12.99 18.30
N ARG A 106 -27.95 -13.29 17.45
CA ARG A 106 -28.55 -14.61 17.30
C ARG A 106 -28.74 -14.91 15.82
N VAL A 107 -28.01 -15.91 15.33
CA VAL A 107 -27.95 -16.25 13.91
C VAL A 107 -28.39 -17.68 13.70
N TYR A 108 -29.35 -17.89 12.80
CA TYR A 108 -29.88 -19.21 12.48
C TYR A 108 -30.03 -19.38 10.97
N THR A 109 -29.44 -20.45 10.43
CA THR A 109 -29.51 -20.83 9.02
C THR A 109 -30.47 -22.01 8.80
N PHE A 110 -30.94 -22.17 7.56
CA PHE A 110 -31.70 -23.37 7.16
C PHE A 110 -30.80 -24.62 7.19
N VAL A 111 -31.27 -25.67 7.87
CA VAL A 111 -30.66 -26.99 7.94
C VAL A 111 -30.80 -27.73 6.59
N GLU A 112 -29.85 -28.62 6.28
CA GLU A 112 -29.91 -29.43 5.06
C GLU A 112 -31.03 -30.46 5.10
N ALA A 113 -31.81 -30.57 4.03
CA ALA A 113 -32.68 -31.71 3.82
C ALA A 113 -31.81 -32.94 3.55
N VAL A 114 -32.12 -34.07 4.19
CA VAL A 114 -31.42 -35.37 4.03
C VAL A 114 -31.17 -35.65 2.54
N PRO A 115 -29.94 -36.02 2.13
CA PRO A 115 -29.62 -36.17 0.71
C PRO A 115 -30.44 -37.29 0.10
N SER A 116 -31.25 -36.96 -0.91
CA SER A 116 -31.74 -37.95 -1.89
C SER A 116 -30.57 -38.38 -2.79
N PRO A 117 -30.55 -39.63 -3.29
CA PRO A 117 -29.40 -40.18 -3.99
C PRO A 117 -29.04 -39.37 -5.25
N PRO A 118 -27.77 -39.37 -5.69
CA PRO A 118 -27.26 -38.43 -6.66
C PRO A 118 -27.90 -38.65 -8.03
N LEU A 119 -28.68 -37.67 -8.49
CA LEU A 119 -29.04 -37.54 -9.89
C LEU A 119 -27.79 -37.05 -10.66
N ARG A 120 -27.59 -37.66 -11.83
CA ARG A 120 -26.39 -37.60 -12.68
C ARG A 120 -25.87 -36.18 -12.92
N ARG A 121 -24.53 -36.07 -12.97
CA ARG A 121 -23.78 -34.90 -13.45
C ARG A 121 -24.26 -34.49 -14.85
N GLU A 122 -24.89 -33.33 -14.97
CA GLU A 122 -25.01 -32.60 -16.23
C GLU A 122 -24.04 -31.40 -16.24
N THR A 123 -23.47 -31.16 -17.41
CA THR A 123 -22.42 -30.18 -17.73
C THR A 123 -22.89 -28.72 -17.59
N PRO A 124 -21.96 -27.76 -17.36
CA PRO A 124 -22.32 -26.36 -17.12
C PRO A 124 -22.72 -25.68 -18.43
N SER A 125 -24.03 -25.41 -18.59
CA SER A 125 -24.57 -24.52 -19.63
C SER A 125 -24.81 -23.13 -19.05
N ALA A 126 -24.42 -22.10 -19.79
CA ALA A 126 -24.53 -20.70 -19.40
C ALA A 126 -25.99 -20.20 -19.41
N THR A 127 -26.33 -19.50 -18.32
CA THR A 127 -27.34 -18.43 -18.22
C THR A 127 -28.78 -18.77 -18.60
N ARG A 128 -29.51 -19.39 -17.66
CA ARG A 128 -30.93 -19.07 -17.43
C ARG A 128 -31.21 -19.14 -15.94
N ARG A 129 -31.25 -17.98 -15.25
CA ARG A 129 -31.65 -17.89 -13.84
C ARG A 129 -33.06 -18.50 -13.71
N PRO A 130 -33.30 -19.50 -12.86
CA PRO A 130 -34.66 -19.96 -12.62
C PRO A 130 -35.46 -18.78 -12.05
N LYS A 131 -36.64 -18.50 -12.61
CA LYS A 131 -37.62 -17.60 -11.99
C LYS A 131 -38.15 -18.29 -10.73
N GLY A 132 -37.42 -18.21 -9.63
CA GLY A 132 -37.89 -18.67 -8.32
C GLY A 132 -39.11 -17.87 -7.89
N ARG A 133 -40.13 -18.53 -7.33
CA ARG A 133 -41.24 -17.85 -6.66
C ARG A 133 -40.70 -17.08 -5.45
N PRO A 134 -41.24 -15.88 -5.13
CA PRO A 134 -40.86 -15.15 -3.92
C PRO A 134 -40.90 -16.04 -2.67
N GLY A 135 -39.90 -15.93 -1.81
CA GLY A 135 -39.81 -16.66 -0.55
C GLY A 135 -39.48 -18.16 -0.64
N LEU A 136 -39.36 -18.77 -1.83
CA LEU A 136 -39.05 -20.19 -2.01
C LEU A 136 -37.73 -20.38 -2.79
N SER A 137 -37.14 -21.60 -2.76
CA SER A 137 -36.00 -22.09 -3.58
C SER A 137 -34.55 -21.99 -3.06
N ARG A 138 -34.24 -21.15 -2.06
CA ARG A 138 -32.87 -21.01 -1.51
C ARG A 138 -32.83 -21.18 0.00
N LYS A 139 -31.66 -21.60 0.53
CA LYS A 139 -31.40 -21.57 1.98
C LYS A 139 -31.55 -20.12 2.45
N LYS A 140 -32.13 -19.92 3.64
CA LYS A 140 -32.30 -18.60 4.24
C LYS A 140 -31.57 -18.56 5.57
N ILE A 141 -31.21 -17.35 5.95
CA ILE A 141 -30.63 -17.04 7.25
C ILE A 141 -31.50 -15.97 7.92
N VAL A 142 -31.57 -16.05 9.24
CA VAL A 142 -32.19 -15.05 10.09
C VAL A 142 -31.18 -14.62 11.14
N ASP A 143 -30.77 -13.35 11.03
CA ASP A 143 -29.84 -12.71 11.95
C ASP A 143 -30.59 -11.67 12.78
N VAL A 144 -30.57 -11.82 14.10
CA VAL A 144 -31.21 -10.90 15.02
C VAL A 144 -30.17 -10.33 15.96
N PHE A 145 -30.02 -9.01 15.96
CA PHE A 145 -29.06 -8.30 16.80
C PHE A 145 -29.79 -7.34 17.73
N LEU A 146 -29.41 -7.35 19.01
CA LEU A 146 -29.69 -6.26 19.92
C LEU A 146 -28.47 -5.33 19.90
N VAL A 147 -28.70 -4.09 19.51
CA VAL A 147 -27.63 -3.10 19.32
C VAL A 147 -27.87 -1.84 20.13
N HIS A 148 -26.77 -1.20 20.52
CA HIS A 148 -26.78 0.11 21.16
C HIS A 148 -25.94 1.11 20.35
N PRO A 149 -26.47 2.30 20.00
CA PRO A 149 -25.69 3.31 19.30
C PRO A 149 -24.58 3.88 20.18
N LEU A 150 -23.35 3.97 19.66
CA LEU A 150 -22.21 4.55 20.38
C LEU A 150 -22.33 6.07 20.56
N GLU A 151 -23.04 6.75 19.66
CA GLU A 151 -23.24 8.19 19.71
C GLU A 151 -24.47 8.54 20.57
N ARG A 152 -24.32 9.54 21.45
CA ARG A 152 -25.39 10.04 22.33
C ARG A 152 -26.62 10.56 21.58
N THR A 153 -26.50 10.83 20.28
CA THR A 153 -27.58 11.31 19.41
C THR A 153 -28.56 10.21 18.99
N GLY A 154 -28.31 8.94 19.34
CA GLY A 154 -29.18 7.80 19.01
C GLY A 154 -29.08 7.34 17.55
N PHE A 155 -30.05 6.54 17.10
CA PHE A 155 -30.11 5.96 15.74
C PHE A 155 -31.39 6.46 15.03
N PRO A 156 -31.34 7.59 14.29
CA PRO A 156 -32.53 8.20 13.70
C PRO A 156 -32.93 7.53 12.36
N ALA A 157 -34.18 7.74 11.94
CA ALA A 157 -34.76 7.14 10.73
C ALA A 157 -33.93 7.28 9.42
N PRO A 158 -33.23 8.40 9.14
CA PRO A 158 -32.34 8.48 7.99
C PRO A 158 -31.18 7.46 8.04
N GLN A 159 -30.65 7.18 9.23
CA GLN A 159 -29.62 6.15 9.42
C GLN A 159 -30.20 4.74 9.26
N HIS A 160 -31.47 4.51 9.63
CA HIS A 160 -32.16 3.24 9.38
C HIS A 160 -32.23 2.92 7.88
N ASN A 161 -32.63 3.92 7.07
CA ASN A 161 -32.72 3.76 5.62
C ASN A 161 -31.34 3.55 4.98
N ALA A 162 -30.33 4.29 5.43
CA ALA A 162 -28.97 4.13 4.96
C ALA A 162 -28.37 2.74 5.33
N LEU A 163 -28.66 2.23 6.53
CA LEU A 163 -28.25 0.89 6.94
C LEU A 163 -28.92 -0.17 6.06
N ARG A 164 -30.24 -0.07 5.86
CA ARG A 164 -30.99 -0.98 4.99
C ARG A 164 -30.39 -1.03 3.59
N GLN A 165 -30.16 0.14 2.98
CA GLN A 165 -29.55 0.21 1.65
C GLN A 165 -28.15 -0.42 1.62
N THR A 166 -27.33 -0.14 2.62
CA THR A 166 -25.96 -0.67 2.70
C THR A 166 -25.95 -2.19 2.83
N VAL A 167 -26.80 -2.75 3.70
CA VAL A 167 -26.93 -4.21 3.85
C VAL A 167 -27.43 -4.84 2.55
N THR A 168 -28.43 -4.24 1.89
CA THR A 168 -28.93 -4.75 0.60
C THR A 168 -27.84 -4.74 -0.48
N GLU A 169 -27.05 -3.66 -0.60
CA GLU A 169 -25.94 -3.57 -1.55
C GLU A 169 -24.88 -4.65 -1.29
N ILE A 170 -24.53 -4.87 -0.01
CA ILE A 170 -23.59 -5.91 0.40
C ILE A 170 -24.12 -7.30 0.04
N VAL A 171 -25.36 -7.62 0.40
CA VAL A 171 -25.96 -8.94 0.11
C VAL A 171 -26.07 -9.18 -1.40
N GLN A 172 -26.35 -8.15 -2.21
CA GLN A 172 -26.33 -8.25 -3.68
C GLN A 172 -24.93 -8.56 -4.23
N LEU A 173 -23.87 -7.98 -3.65
CA LEU A 173 -22.50 -8.34 -4.00
C LEU A 173 -22.20 -9.80 -3.65
N LEU A 174 -22.65 -10.28 -2.49
CA LEU A 174 -22.51 -11.68 -2.08
C LEU A 174 -23.28 -12.63 -3.02
N ASP A 175 -24.50 -12.28 -3.44
CA ASP A 175 -25.30 -13.09 -4.39
C ASP A 175 -24.61 -13.30 -5.74
N THR A 176 -23.82 -12.32 -6.17
CA THR A 176 -23.06 -12.37 -7.42
C THR A 176 -21.66 -12.99 -7.26
N GLY A 177 -21.32 -13.48 -6.06
CA GLY A 177 -20.01 -14.06 -5.76
C GLY A 177 -18.89 -13.03 -5.62
N ARG A 178 -19.20 -11.74 -5.50
CA ARG A 178 -18.23 -10.63 -5.40
C ARG A 178 -17.85 -10.37 -3.94
N PHE A 179 -17.39 -11.41 -3.24
CA PHE A 179 -17.09 -11.39 -1.80
C PHE A 179 -16.06 -10.33 -1.41
N ASP A 180 -15.01 -10.16 -2.22
CA ASP A 180 -13.96 -9.18 -1.96
C ASP A 180 -14.47 -7.74 -2.01
N GLU A 181 -15.40 -7.45 -2.93
CA GLU A 181 -15.97 -6.11 -3.07
C GLU A 181 -16.92 -5.79 -1.92
N ALA A 182 -17.71 -6.77 -1.48
CA ALA A 182 -18.53 -6.65 -0.27
C ALA A 182 -17.67 -6.31 0.95
N ARG A 183 -16.56 -7.04 1.14
CA ARG A 183 -15.59 -6.80 2.21
C ARG A 183 -14.94 -5.43 2.13
N GLN A 184 -14.50 -5.01 0.94
CA GLN A 184 -13.93 -3.67 0.73
C GLN A 184 -14.94 -2.56 1.03
N HIS A 185 -16.21 -2.76 0.68
CA HIS A 185 -17.28 -1.81 0.99
C HIS A 185 -17.45 -1.64 2.50
N VAL A 186 -17.48 -2.75 3.24
CA VAL A 186 -17.59 -2.76 4.70
C VAL A 186 -16.36 -2.13 5.37
N ASN A 187 -15.15 -2.58 5.00
CA ASN A 187 -13.88 -2.06 5.54
C ASN A 187 -13.79 -0.55 5.39
N ARG A 188 -14.19 -0.01 4.24
CA ARG A 188 -14.14 1.44 3.97
C ARG A 188 -14.99 2.22 4.98
N ARG A 189 -16.25 1.82 5.18
CA ARG A 189 -17.13 2.52 6.14
C ARG A 189 -16.71 2.31 7.59
N LEU A 190 -16.15 1.14 7.92
CA LEU A 190 -15.63 0.87 9.26
C LEU A 190 -14.50 1.85 9.62
N VAL A 191 -13.62 2.17 8.67
CA VAL A 191 -12.54 3.15 8.85
C VAL A 191 -13.08 4.53 9.17
N GLU A 192 -14.12 5.00 8.45
CA GLU A 192 -14.74 6.30 8.69
C GLU A 192 -15.29 6.45 10.13
N ARG A 193 -15.58 5.33 10.81
CA ARG A 193 -16.00 5.29 12.22
C ARG A 193 -14.84 5.18 13.20
N LEU A 194 -13.84 4.36 12.89
CA LEU A 194 -12.62 4.24 13.72
C LEU A 194 -11.92 5.60 13.91
N ASP A 195 -12.10 6.53 12.96
CA ASP A 195 -11.73 7.96 13.04
C ASP A 195 -12.14 8.60 14.38
N ARG A 196 -13.33 8.28 14.90
CA ARG A 196 -13.95 9.03 16.01
C ARG A 196 -13.60 8.52 17.41
N HIS A 197 -12.99 7.34 17.56
CA HIS A 197 -12.97 6.60 18.85
C HIS A 197 -11.59 6.05 19.25
N ARG A 198 -10.52 6.84 19.06
CA ARG A 198 -9.13 6.44 19.32
C ARG A 198 -8.75 6.13 20.80
N SER A 199 -9.73 5.92 21.68
CA SER A 199 -9.49 5.91 23.13
C SER A 199 -8.89 4.59 23.62
N ALA A 200 -7.78 4.75 24.36
CA ALA A 200 -7.21 3.87 25.37
C ALA A 200 -6.62 2.53 24.93
N PHE A 201 -5.41 2.57 24.34
CA PHE A 201 -4.48 1.44 24.48
C PHE A 201 -3.94 1.39 25.91
N THR A 202 -4.41 0.45 26.72
CA THR A 202 -3.92 0.20 28.10
C THR A 202 -2.64 -0.65 28.12
N GLY A 203 -2.19 -1.15 26.97
CA GLY A 203 -0.92 -1.85 26.83
C GLY A 203 -0.85 -3.24 27.47
N LEU A 204 -1.98 -3.79 27.92
CA LEU A 204 -2.09 -5.21 28.29
C LEU A 204 -2.48 -6.02 27.05
N LEU A 205 -1.90 -7.21 26.91
CA LEU A 205 -2.38 -8.18 25.93
C LEU A 205 -3.71 -8.71 26.48
N ASP A 206 -4.83 -8.25 25.93
CA ASP A 206 -6.15 -8.72 26.36
C ASP A 206 -6.25 -10.23 26.20
N THR A 207 -6.79 -10.90 27.23
CA THR A 207 -6.84 -12.36 27.26
C THR A 207 -7.99 -12.85 26.39
N VAL A 208 -7.66 -13.35 25.20
CA VAL A 208 -8.61 -14.09 24.36
C VAL A 208 -8.52 -15.57 24.71
N LYS A 209 -9.60 -16.14 25.27
CA LYS A 209 -9.71 -17.57 25.54
C LYS A 209 -10.61 -18.22 24.49
N ILE A 210 -10.11 -19.28 23.84
CA ILE A 210 -10.84 -19.99 22.79
C ILE A 210 -10.88 -21.48 23.08
N THR A 211 -12.08 -22.04 23.16
CA THR A 211 -12.33 -23.47 23.33
C THR A 211 -13.10 -24.03 22.15
N PHE A 212 -12.86 -25.30 21.83
CA PHE A 212 -13.59 -26.03 20.79
C PHE A 212 -14.26 -27.25 21.40
N ASP A 213 -15.51 -27.48 21.05
CA ASP A 213 -16.30 -28.64 21.45
C ASP A 213 -16.91 -29.31 20.22
N ASN A 214 -16.62 -30.60 20.03
CA ASN A 214 -17.15 -31.42 18.95
C ASN A 214 -18.20 -32.44 19.41
N SER A 215 -18.56 -32.42 20.70
CA SER A 215 -19.49 -33.35 21.35
C SER A 215 -20.91 -32.79 21.47
N GLN A 216 -21.05 -31.48 21.67
CA GLN A 216 -22.35 -30.83 21.93
C GLN A 216 -23.26 -30.72 20.70
N SER A 217 -22.69 -30.59 19.49
CA SER A 217 -23.45 -30.62 18.24
C SER A 217 -23.10 -31.88 17.45
N PRO A 218 -24.04 -32.59 16.81
CA PRO A 218 -23.73 -33.73 15.95
C PRO A 218 -23.06 -33.33 14.63
N THR A 219 -23.28 -32.11 14.15
CA THR A 219 -22.92 -31.65 12.80
C THR A 219 -21.88 -30.54 12.78
N ASP A 220 -21.72 -29.80 13.87
CA ASP A 220 -20.91 -28.57 13.91
C ASP A 220 -19.83 -28.67 14.99
N THR A 221 -18.71 -27.99 14.77
CA THR A 221 -17.75 -27.70 15.83
C THR A 221 -18.19 -26.43 16.53
N ILE A 222 -18.35 -26.46 17.84
CA ILE A 222 -18.66 -25.26 18.63
C ILE A 222 -17.35 -24.60 19.01
N MET A 223 -17.20 -23.32 18.67
CA MET A 223 -16.08 -22.47 19.02
C MET A 223 -16.57 -21.40 19.99
N ASP A 224 -16.17 -21.49 21.25
CA ASP A 224 -16.46 -20.48 22.27
C ASP A 224 -15.26 -19.54 22.43
N ILE A 225 -15.53 -18.24 22.46
CA ILE A 225 -14.55 -17.17 22.58
C ILE A 225 -14.95 -16.29 23.75
N THR A 226 -13.98 -16.01 24.63
CA THR A 226 -14.14 -15.03 25.70
C THR A 226 -13.03 -14.00 25.57
N SER A 227 -13.38 -12.72 25.45
CA SER A 227 -12.43 -11.62 25.36
C SER A 227 -13.01 -10.32 25.90
N ASP A 228 -12.18 -9.32 26.18
CA ASP A 228 -12.66 -7.96 26.42
C ASP A 228 -13.28 -7.38 25.15
N ASP A 229 -14.20 -6.42 25.24
CA ASP A 229 -14.79 -5.80 24.05
C ASP A 229 -13.78 -4.91 23.30
N THR A 230 -13.66 -5.09 21.98
CA THR A 230 -12.81 -4.24 21.11
C THR A 230 -13.60 -3.87 19.87
N PRO A 231 -13.58 -2.59 19.45
CA PRO A 231 -14.25 -2.16 18.23
C PRO A 231 -13.91 -3.04 17.03
N ALA A 232 -14.94 -3.46 16.30
CA ALA A 232 -14.83 -4.25 15.07
C ALA A 232 -14.19 -5.65 15.19
N PHE A 233 -13.92 -6.15 16.40
CA PHE A 233 -13.30 -7.46 16.57
C PHE A 233 -14.17 -8.59 16.00
N LEU A 234 -15.47 -8.58 16.31
CA LEU A 234 -16.41 -9.59 15.81
C LEU A 234 -16.41 -9.68 14.28
N TYR A 235 -16.42 -8.52 13.61
CA TYR A 235 -16.31 -8.44 12.16
C TYR A 235 -14.97 -9.00 11.66
N ALA A 236 -13.85 -8.52 12.20
CA ALA A 236 -12.52 -8.93 11.75
C ALA A 236 -12.30 -10.44 11.92
N LEU A 237 -12.79 -11.01 13.03
CA LEU A 237 -12.76 -12.44 13.28
C LEU A 237 -13.65 -13.22 12.30
N ALA A 238 -14.92 -12.83 12.17
CA ALA A 238 -15.86 -13.51 11.27
C ALA A 238 -15.36 -13.48 9.82
N ASN A 239 -14.77 -12.36 9.39
CA ASN A 239 -14.15 -12.22 8.09
C ASN A 239 -12.95 -13.16 7.91
N ALA A 240 -12.09 -13.29 8.92
CA ALA A 240 -10.96 -14.22 8.84
C ALA A 240 -11.37 -15.70 8.85
N LEU A 241 -12.47 -16.05 9.53
CA LEU A 241 -13.08 -17.37 9.42
C LEU A 241 -13.56 -17.62 7.98
N ALA A 242 -14.27 -16.66 7.39
CA ALA A 242 -14.72 -16.76 6.01
C ALA A 242 -13.56 -16.88 5.01
N MET A 243 -12.47 -16.12 5.16
CA MET A 243 -11.29 -16.25 4.29
C MET A 243 -10.64 -17.63 4.35
N ARG A 244 -10.79 -18.33 5.47
CA ARG A 244 -10.31 -19.71 5.66
C ARG A 244 -11.30 -20.76 5.16
N ASN A 245 -12.37 -20.35 4.49
CA ASN A 245 -13.48 -21.21 4.07
C ASN A 245 -14.13 -21.92 5.26
N ILE A 246 -14.22 -21.24 6.40
CA ILE A 246 -14.96 -21.72 7.57
C ILE A 246 -16.32 -21.06 7.55
N TYR A 247 -17.34 -21.91 7.51
CA TYR A 247 -18.73 -21.49 7.45
C TYR A 247 -19.32 -21.41 8.86
N ILE A 248 -19.99 -20.29 9.17
CA ILE A 248 -20.73 -20.10 10.42
C ILE A 248 -22.17 -20.50 10.14
N THR A 249 -22.63 -21.61 10.71
CA THR A 249 -24.02 -22.09 10.56
C THR A 249 -24.95 -21.43 11.56
N LYS A 250 -24.41 -21.07 12.73
CA LYS A 250 -25.13 -20.47 13.84
C LYS A 250 -24.15 -19.69 14.71
N ALA A 251 -24.61 -18.58 15.28
CA ALA A 251 -23.82 -17.76 16.20
C ALA A 251 -24.69 -17.25 17.35
N GLN A 252 -24.08 -17.18 18.53
CA GLN A 252 -24.64 -16.57 19.74
C GLN A 252 -23.60 -15.60 20.28
N ILE A 253 -23.95 -14.32 20.32
CA ILE A 253 -23.09 -13.23 20.78
C ILE A 253 -23.74 -12.67 22.03
N GLU A 254 -23.00 -12.60 23.13
CA GLU A 254 -23.46 -12.07 24.42
C GLU A 254 -22.38 -11.18 25.04
N CYS A 255 -22.77 -10.01 25.54
CA CYS A 255 -21.88 -9.10 26.25
C CYS A 255 -22.32 -8.95 27.71
N ASP A 256 -21.43 -9.31 28.65
CA ASP A 256 -21.61 -9.09 30.09
C ASP A 256 -20.61 -8.04 30.58
N GLY A 257 -21.09 -6.79 30.71
CA GLY A 257 -20.27 -5.65 31.09
C GLY A 257 -19.20 -5.33 30.04
N SER A 258 -17.93 -5.60 30.34
CA SER A 258 -16.80 -5.41 29.42
C SER A 258 -16.30 -6.71 28.77
N LYS A 259 -16.93 -7.85 29.10
CA LYS A 259 -16.53 -9.17 28.62
C LYS A 259 -17.52 -9.70 27.60
N LEU A 260 -16.97 -10.05 26.46
CA LEU A 260 -17.68 -10.55 25.30
C LEU A 260 -17.54 -12.08 25.25
N HIS A 261 -18.67 -12.75 25.10
CA HIS A 261 -18.82 -14.20 25.05
C HIS A 261 -19.48 -14.58 23.71
N ASP A 262 -18.65 -15.01 22.77
CA ASP A 262 -19.11 -15.41 21.43
C ASP A 262 -19.05 -16.91 21.28
N ARG A 263 -20.15 -17.50 20.82
CA ARG A 263 -20.25 -18.91 20.45
C ARG A 263 -20.57 -19.03 18.98
N PHE A 264 -19.69 -19.66 18.22
CA PHE A 264 -19.87 -19.96 16.81
C PHE A 264 -20.02 -21.46 16.58
N PHE A 265 -20.99 -21.85 15.78
CA PHE A 265 -21.11 -23.20 15.24
C PHE A 265 -20.53 -23.17 13.84
N VAL A 266 -19.42 -23.90 13.66
CA VAL A 266 -18.60 -23.78 12.46
C VAL A 266 -18.38 -25.11 11.75
N ARG A 267 -18.28 -25.02 10.43
CA ARG A 267 -17.93 -26.13 9.51
C ARG A 267 -16.81 -25.73 8.58
N ASN A 268 -16.04 -26.71 8.10
CA ASN A 268 -15.05 -26.50 7.06
C ASN A 268 -15.70 -26.34 5.67
N ARG A 269 -14.88 -26.11 4.64
CA ARG A 269 -15.31 -25.98 3.24
C ARG A 269 -16.10 -27.17 2.69
N ASP A 270 -15.88 -28.35 3.26
CA ASP A 270 -16.51 -29.61 2.86
C ASP A 270 -17.81 -29.88 3.66
N GLY A 271 -18.24 -28.92 4.50
CA GLY A 271 -19.43 -29.02 5.33
C GLY A 271 -19.28 -29.92 6.55
N GLN A 272 -18.04 -30.21 6.96
CA GLN A 272 -17.72 -31.13 8.06
C GLN A 272 -17.21 -30.39 9.29
N LYS A 273 -17.23 -31.08 10.44
CA LYS A 273 -16.61 -30.60 11.69
C LYS A 273 -15.10 -30.39 11.53
N LEU A 274 -14.58 -29.41 12.26
CA LEU A 274 -13.15 -29.16 12.45
C LEU A 274 -12.60 -30.13 13.50
N LEU A 275 -12.26 -31.34 13.06
CA LEU A 275 -11.75 -32.39 13.96
C LEU A 275 -10.23 -32.37 14.14
N ASP A 276 -9.48 -31.77 13.21
CA ASP A 276 -8.03 -31.69 13.30
C ASP A 276 -7.61 -30.69 14.39
N PRO A 277 -6.87 -31.13 15.43
CA PRO A 277 -6.33 -30.22 16.44
C PRO A 277 -5.40 -29.14 15.87
N ALA A 278 -4.76 -29.38 14.72
CA ALA A 278 -3.93 -28.37 14.05
C ALA A 278 -4.77 -27.21 13.53
N ASP A 279 -5.90 -27.49 12.88
CA ASP A 279 -6.83 -26.48 12.35
C ASP A 279 -7.42 -25.65 13.50
N GLN A 280 -7.86 -26.31 14.58
CA GLN A 280 -8.35 -25.62 15.78
C GLN A 280 -7.29 -24.70 16.38
N GLN A 281 -6.05 -25.15 16.49
CA GLN A 281 -4.96 -24.34 17.04
C GLN A 281 -4.61 -23.15 16.14
N GLN A 282 -4.68 -23.33 14.82
CA GLN A 282 -4.51 -22.26 13.85
C GLN A 282 -5.60 -21.19 14.01
N LEU A 283 -6.85 -21.58 14.24
CA LEU A 283 -7.94 -20.64 14.50
C LEU A 283 -7.77 -19.88 15.81
N ARG A 284 -7.26 -20.54 16.87
CA ARG A 284 -6.89 -19.83 18.10
C ARG A 284 -5.87 -18.73 17.82
N LEU A 285 -4.81 -19.07 17.09
CA LEU A 285 -3.75 -18.11 16.76
C LEU A 285 -4.28 -16.95 15.91
N THR A 286 -5.09 -17.25 14.89
CA THR A 286 -5.72 -16.24 14.03
C THR A 286 -6.57 -15.26 14.84
N ALA A 287 -7.44 -15.75 15.71
CA ALA A 287 -8.31 -14.90 16.52
C ALA A 287 -7.51 -14.01 17.51
N VAL A 288 -6.47 -14.55 18.15
CA VAL A 288 -5.57 -13.77 19.01
C VAL A 288 -4.86 -12.68 18.20
N LEU A 289 -4.30 -13.03 17.04
CA LEU A 289 -3.58 -12.10 16.18
C LEU A 289 -4.47 -10.98 15.64
N ILE A 290 -5.69 -11.31 15.22
CA ILE A 290 -6.69 -10.34 14.78
C ILE A 290 -7.06 -9.41 15.91
N LYS A 291 -7.33 -9.93 17.11
CA LYS A 291 -7.63 -9.09 18.28
C LYS A 291 -6.54 -8.05 18.49
N GLN A 292 -5.28 -8.49 18.57
CA GLN A 292 -4.15 -7.60 18.79
C GLN A 292 -3.95 -6.60 17.65
N PHE A 293 -4.14 -7.04 16.39
CA PHE A 293 -3.99 -6.18 15.23
C PHE A 293 -5.12 -5.16 15.08
N THR A 294 -6.36 -5.49 15.45
CA THR A 294 -7.51 -4.57 15.39
C THR A 294 -7.28 -3.33 16.27
N HIS A 295 -6.61 -3.46 17.42
CA HIS A 295 -6.16 -2.30 18.18
C HIS A 295 -5.14 -1.47 17.38
N ALA A 296 -4.18 -2.15 16.73
CA ALA A 296 -3.11 -1.53 15.96
C ALA A 296 -3.57 -0.78 14.70
N LEU A 297 -4.79 -1.03 14.20
CA LEU A 297 -5.35 -0.39 13.01
C LEU A 297 -5.35 1.15 13.08
N THR A 298 -5.51 1.73 14.28
CA THR A 298 -5.49 3.19 14.45
C THR A 298 -4.13 3.84 14.17
N TRP A 299 -3.05 3.06 14.08
CA TRP A 299 -1.73 3.54 13.67
C TRP A 299 -1.48 3.43 12.16
N ALA A 300 -2.30 2.69 11.42
CA ALA A 300 -2.20 2.60 9.96
C ALA A 300 -2.54 3.95 9.30
N SER A 301 -1.85 4.31 8.21
CA SER A 301 -2.30 5.43 7.37
C SER A 301 -3.63 5.14 6.68
N ASP A 302 -3.85 3.88 6.30
CA ASP A 302 -5.10 3.35 5.75
C ASP A 302 -5.46 2.05 6.50
N PRO A 303 -6.37 2.11 7.49
CA PRO A 303 -6.69 0.93 8.30
C PRO A 303 -7.46 -0.16 7.54
N ALA A 304 -8.24 0.21 6.51
CA ALA A 304 -8.96 -0.76 5.69
C ALA A 304 -7.96 -1.62 4.90
N LYS A 305 -6.94 -0.97 4.31
CA LYS A 305 -5.84 -1.67 3.65
C LYS A 305 -5.02 -2.49 4.63
N ALA A 306 -4.70 -1.92 5.79
CA ALA A 306 -3.94 -2.63 6.81
C ALA A 306 -4.63 -3.94 7.23
N LEU A 307 -5.94 -3.91 7.47
CA LEU A 307 -6.74 -5.10 7.80
C LEU A 307 -6.73 -6.12 6.66
N ALA A 308 -7.01 -5.68 5.43
CA ALA A 308 -7.03 -6.57 4.27
C ALA A 308 -5.67 -7.23 4.01
N SER A 309 -4.57 -6.48 4.08
CA SER A 309 -3.22 -7.02 3.91
C SER A 309 -2.81 -7.93 5.07
N PHE A 310 -3.27 -7.64 6.30
CA PHE A 310 -2.99 -8.47 7.47
C PHE A 310 -3.66 -9.84 7.36
N ASP A 311 -4.88 -9.91 6.85
CA ASP A 311 -5.54 -11.19 6.64
C ASP A 311 -4.75 -12.09 5.68
N HIS A 312 -4.30 -11.54 4.54
CA HIS A 312 -3.44 -12.27 3.60
C HIS A 312 -2.09 -12.66 4.22
N PHE A 313 -1.54 -11.81 5.07
CA PHE A 313 -0.30 -12.10 5.81
C PHE A 313 -0.46 -13.30 6.74
N LEU A 314 -1.59 -13.39 7.45
CA LEU A 314 -1.90 -14.53 8.31
C LEU A 314 -2.01 -15.83 7.51
N ASP A 315 -2.63 -15.80 6.33
CA ASP A 315 -2.72 -16.98 5.46
C ASP A 315 -1.35 -17.49 5.03
N LEU A 316 -0.45 -16.57 4.66
CA LEU A 316 0.91 -16.91 4.24
C LEU A 316 1.75 -17.48 5.39
N ILE A 317 1.74 -16.83 6.56
CA ILE A 317 2.44 -17.35 7.76
C ILE A 317 1.97 -18.77 8.05
N VAL A 318 0.67 -18.98 8.02
CA VAL A 318 0.07 -20.23 8.44
C VAL A 318 0.28 -21.35 7.42
N ALA A 319 0.23 -21.05 6.12
CA ALA A 319 0.54 -22.01 5.06
C ALA A 319 1.99 -22.52 5.12
N GLU A 320 2.94 -21.68 5.57
CA GLU A 320 4.35 -22.05 5.71
C GLU A 320 4.71 -22.67 7.07
N MET A 321 3.78 -22.69 8.03
CA MET A 321 4.05 -23.09 9.41
C MET A 321 4.12 -24.61 9.60
N GLY A 322 5.33 -25.16 9.47
CA GLY A 322 5.73 -26.37 10.20
C GLY A 322 5.86 -26.11 11.73
N LYS A 323 6.06 -27.17 12.54
CA LYS A 323 6.17 -27.09 14.02
C LYS A 323 7.15 -26.02 14.56
N LYS A 324 8.21 -25.66 13.83
CA LYS A 324 9.22 -24.65 14.23
C LYS A 324 8.80 -23.18 14.01
N GLY A 325 7.84 -22.90 13.11
CA GLY A 325 7.35 -21.53 12.85
C GLY A 325 6.44 -21.00 13.97
N LYS A 326 5.77 -21.91 14.70
CA LYS A 326 4.82 -21.62 15.79
C LYS A 326 5.43 -20.80 16.92
N ASN A 327 6.63 -21.15 17.38
CA ASN A 327 7.28 -20.42 18.46
C ASN A 327 7.66 -18.99 18.02
N LYS A 328 8.11 -18.79 16.77
CA LYS A 328 8.47 -17.45 16.27
C LYS A 328 7.27 -16.50 16.16
N ALA A 329 6.09 -16.98 15.77
CA ALA A 329 4.89 -16.14 15.73
C ALA A 329 4.33 -15.81 17.12
N LEU A 330 4.45 -16.74 18.08
CA LEU A 330 4.11 -16.48 19.48
C LEU A 330 5.13 -15.55 20.17
N ASP A 331 6.41 -15.69 19.86
CA ASP A 331 7.46 -14.76 20.30
C ASP A 331 7.19 -13.34 19.75
N PHE A 332 6.67 -13.23 18.52
CA PHE A 332 6.25 -11.97 17.92
C PHE A 332 5.04 -11.33 18.62
N ILE A 333 4.03 -12.13 19.01
CA ILE A 333 2.85 -11.66 19.76
C ILE A 333 3.27 -10.98 21.08
N SER A 334 4.45 -11.32 21.59
CA SER A 334 4.96 -10.79 22.86
C SER A 334 5.61 -9.39 22.73
N ASP A 335 5.99 -8.93 21.52
CA ASP A 335 6.54 -7.57 21.33
C ASP A 335 5.44 -6.53 21.05
N LYS A 336 5.08 -5.79 22.10
CA LYS A 336 4.07 -4.71 22.08
C LYS A 336 4.34 -3.62 21.05
N LYS A 337 5.58 -3.46 20.57
CA LYS A 337 5.94 -2.39 19.63
C LYS A 337 5.71 -2.79 18.17
N THR A 338 5.48 -4.06 17.87
CA THR A 338 5.56 -4.53 16.47
C THR A 338 4.23 -4.43 15.74
N PHE A 339 3.09 -4.60 16.41
CA PHE A 339 1.77 -4.46 15.78
C PHE A 339 1.48 -3.05 15.24
N PRO A 340 1.77 -1.95 15.96
CA PRO A 340 1.62 -0.61 15.40
C PRO A 340 2.50 -0.36 14.16
N LEU A 341 3.71 -0.93 14.14
CA LEU A 341 4.61 -0.86 12.99
C LEU A 341 4.08 -1.65 11.80
N LEU A 342 3.58 -2.86 12.06
CA LEU A 342 2.96 -3.70 11.06
C LEU A 342 1.72 -3.02 10.47
N ALA A 343 0.87 -2.40 11.30
CA ALA A 343 -0.29 -1.65 10.84
C ALA A 343 0.10 -0.44 9.98
N ARG A 344 1.14 0.32 10.38
CA ARG A 344 1.70 1.41 9.55
C ARG A 344 2.19 0.91 8.20
N LEU A 345 2.89 -0.22 8.20
CA LEU A 345 3.49 -0.80 7.00
C LEU A 345 2.41 -1.35 6.05
N LEU A 346 1.48 -2.16 6.57
CA LEU A 346 0.40 -2.77 5.79
C LEU A 346 -0.62 -1.72 5.31
N GLY A 347 -0.83 -0.65 6.07
CA GLY A 347 -1.66 0.48 5.66
C GLY A 347 -0.94 1.53 4.80
N ALA A 348 0.36 1.36 4.53
CA ALA A 348 1.13 2.36 3.78
C ALA A 348 0.75 2.37 2.30
N SER A 349 0.64 1.17 1.69
CA SER A 349 0.50 1.00 0.25
C SER A 349 0.17 -0.45 -0.16
N ASP A 350 -0.79 -0.61 -1.08
CA ASP A 350 -1.07 -1.90 -1.73
C ASP A 350 0.11 -2.37 -2.57
N PHE A 351 0.81 -1.44 -3.22
CA PHE A 351 2.01 -1.73 -3.99
C PHE A 351 3.11 -2.31 -3.10
N LEU A 352 3.36 -1.69 -1.94
CA LEU A 352 4.34 -2.20 -0.99
C LEU A 352 3.96 -3.63 -0.56
N TRP A 353 2.66 -3.86 -0.30
CA TRP A 353 2.15 -5.18 0.06
C TRP A 353 2.33 -6.21 -1.06
N GLU A 354 1.71 -6.01 -2.23
CA GLU A 354 1.63 -7.01 -3.31
C GLU A 354 2.99 -7.29 -3.98
N ASP A 355 3.77 -6.25 -4.23
CA ASP A 355 5.01 -6.40 -5.02
C ASP A 355 6.23 -6.76 -4.17
N PHE A 356 6.18 -6.50 -2.85
CA PHE A 356 7.34 -6.66 -1.98
C PHE A 356 7.03 -7.47 -0.71
N LEU A 357 6.15 -7.00 0.18
CA LEU A 357 5.95 -7.62 1.50
C LEU A 357 5.39 -9.04 1.39
N ARG A 358 4.41 -9.25 0.52
CA ARG A 358 3.78 -10.56 0.28
C ARG A 358 4.79 -11.58 -0.21
N ARG A 359 5.70 -11.19 -1.12
CA ARG A 359 6.72 -12.08 -1.70
C ARG A 359 7.87 -12.39 -0.75
N GLN A 360 8.07 -11.57 0.27
CA GLN A 360 9.11 -11.73 1.30
C GLN A 360 8.52 -11.93 2.69
N HIS A 361 7.30 -12.44 2.81
CA HIS A 361 6.57 -12.54 4.08
C HIS A 361 7.33 -13.34 5.14
N ASN A 362 8.11 -14.35 4.75
CA ASN A 362 8.96 -15.17 5.61
C ASN A 362 10.05 -14.34 6.29
N ASN A 363 10.50 -13.28 5.61
CA ASN A 363 11.48 -12.35 6.15
C ASN A 363 10.79 -11.17 6.84
N LEU A 364 9.54 -10.83 6.53
CA LEU A 364 8.87 -9.66 7.10
C LEU A 364 8.98 -9.58 8.64
N LEU A 365 8.80 -10.72 9.32
CA LEU A 365 8.91 -10.80 10.78
C LEU A 365 10.36 -10.57 11.29
N PRO A 366 11.38 -11.33 10.86
CA PRO A 366 12.78 -11.00 11.16
C PRO A 366 13.18 -9.58 10.79
N LEU A 367 12.71 -9.09 9.64
CA LEU A 367 13.06 -7.78 9.09
C LEU A 367 12.45 -6.64 9.91
N LEU A 368 11.26 -6.78 10.49
CA LEU A 368 10.70 -5.78 11.39
C LEU A 368 11.53 -5.63 12.67
N THR A 369 12.14 -6.70 13.17
CA THR A 369 13.02 -6.63 14.36
C THR A 369 14.43 -6.18 14.00
N GLU A 370 15.05 -6.81 12.99
CA GLU A 370 16.43 -6.54 12.57
C GLU A 370 16.60 -5.16 11.91
N TYR A 371 15.64 -4.72 11.08
CA TYR A 371 15.74 -3.42 10.40
C TYR A 371 15.26 -2.23 11.22
N ARG A 372 14.40 -2.44 12.23
CA ARG A 372 14.05 -1.38 13.18
C ARG A 372 15.30 -0.83 13.86
N ASP A 373 16.18 -1.73 14.28
CA ASP A 373 17.39 -1.39 15.05
C ASP A 373 18.58 -1.08 14.13
N ALA A 374 18.50 -1.41 12.84
CA ALA A 374 19.50 -1.04 11.84
C ALA A 374 19.49 0.48 11.55
N PRO A 375 20.66 1.10 11.36
CA PRO A 375 20.74 2.51 10.99
C PRO A 375 20.20 2.75 9.57
N LEU A 376 19.42 3.81 9.35
CA LEU A 376 18.94 4.19 8.01
C LEU A 376 20.10 4.30 7.02
N ILE A 377 21.14 5.03 7.40
CA ILE A 377 22.35 5.21 6.60
C ILE A 377 23.37 4.16 7.01
N LYS A 378 23.75 3.31 6.06
CA LYS A 378 24.95 2.47 6.16
C LYS A 378 26.11 3.16 5.44
N PRO A 379 27.31 3.26 6.03
CA PRO A 379 28.48 3.76 5.32
C PRO A 379 28.74 2.96 4.04
N GLN A 380 29.15 3.62 2.96
CA GLN A 380 29.44 2.96 1.68
C GLN A 380 30.48 1.84 1.80
N THR A 381 31.44 1.98 2.72
CA THR A 381 32.45 0.95 2.98
C THR A 381 31.82 -0.34 3.50
N THR A 382 30.78 -0.24 4.34
CA THR A 382 30.01 -1.38 4.83
C THR A 382 29.19 -2.00 3.70
N LEU A 383 28.44 -1.18 2.95
CA LEU A 383 27.65 -1.66 1.81
C LEU A 383 28.51 -2.39 0.77
N ARG A 384 29.68 -1.86 0.43
CA ARG A 384 30.64 -2.51 -0.50
C ARG A 384 31.09 -3.86 0.04
N LYS A 385 31.51 -3.93 1.31
CA LYS A 385 31.95 -5.20 1.93
C LYS A 385 30.84 -6.26 1.93
N GLU A 386 29.59 -5.87 2.23
CA GLU A 386 28.45 -6.77 2.22
C GLU A 386 28.12 -7.27 0.80
N LEU A 387 28.09 -6.36 -0.18
CA LEU A 387 27.89 -6.69 -1.59
C LEU A 387 29.00 -7.60 -2.14
N ASP A 388 30.26 -7.29 -1.85
CA ASP A 388 31.39 -8.10 -2.30
C ASP A 388 31.31 -9.53 -1.75
N ARG A 389 30.91 -9.70 -0.49
CA ARG A 389 30.67 -11.02 0.11
C ARG A 389 29.52 -11.76 -0.55
N ALA A 390 28.44 -11.06 -0.90
CA ALA A 390 27.28 -11.66 -1.57
C ALA A 390 27.66 -12.16 -2.98
N VAL A 391 28.39 -11.34 -3.75
CA VAL A 391 28.79 -11.66 -5.13
C VAL A 391 29.95 -12.66 -5.18
N ALA A 392 30.86 -12.68 -4.20
CA ALA A 392 32.01 -13.60 -4.17
C ALA A 392 31.64 -15.09 -4.19
N ARG A 393 30.42 -15.43 -3.75
CA ARG A 393 29.92 -16.82 -3.78
C ARG A 393 29.51 -17.29 -5.17
N ALA A 394 29.29 -16.37 -6.11
CA ALA A 394 28.81 -16.67 -7.45
C ALA A 394 29.95 -16.97 -8.45
N ARG A 395 29.78 -18.07 -9.20
CA ARG A 395 30.79 -18.59 -10.13
C ARG A 395 30.58 -18.18 -11.59
N THR A 396 29.35 -17.81 -11.97
CA THR A 396 28.99 -17.35 -13.32
C THR A 396 28.61 -15.87 -13.30
N ASP A 397 28.60 -15.24 -14.46
CA ASP A 397 28.22 -13.82 -14.58
C ASP A 397 26.72 -13.64 -14.26
N GLU A 398 25.87 -14.57 -14.69
CA GLU A 398 24.44 -14.58 -14.37
C GLU A 398 24.20 -14.69 -12.85
N ALA A 399 24.92 -15.59 -12.16
CA ALA A 399 24.78 -15.73 -10.71
C ALA A 399 25.28 -14.49 -9.95
N ARG A 400 26.28 -13.78 -10.50
CA ARG A 400 26.78 -12.51 -9.93
C ARG A 400 25.77 -11.40 -10.11
N LYS A 401 25.17 -11.31 -11.30
CA LYS A 401 24.07 -10.40 -11.62
C LYS A 401 22.88 -10.62 -10.68
N ASP A 402 22.48 -11.86 -10.46
CA ASP A 402 21.40 -12.22 -9.53
C ASP A 402 21.73 -11.85 -8.08
N ALA A 403 22.97 -12.12 -7.63
CA ALA A 403 23.40 -11.79 -6.28
C ALA A 403 23.41 -10.27 -6.04
N LEU A 404 23.87 -9.48 -7.03
CA LEU A 404 23.89 -8.02 -6.97
C LEU A 404 22.47 -7.45 -6.92
N ASN A 405 21.56 -7.90 -7.78
CA ASN A 405 20.17 -7.39 -7.79
C ASN A 405 19.41 -7.80 -6.53
N ARG A 406 19.65 -9.00 -6.00
CA ARG A 406 19.09 -9.42 -4.71
C ARG A 406 19.59 -8.56 -3.56
N PHE A 407 20.88 -8.24 -3.52
CA PHE A 407 21.45 -7.34 -2.51
C PHE A 407 20.85 -5.93 -2.63
N LYS A 408 20.80 -5.37 -3.84
CA LYS A 408 20.18 -4.08 -4.15
C LYS A 408 18.75 -4.02 -3.60
N ASP A 409 17.93 -5.00 -3.94
CA ASP A 409 16.52 -5.01 -3.57
C ASP A 409 16.31 -5.15 -2.06
N ASN A 410 17.14 -5.95 -1.38
CA ASN A 410 17.07 -6.09 0.08
C ASN A 410 17.47 -4.78 0.78
N GLU A 411 18.50 -4.08 0.30
CA GLU A 411 18.91 -2.79 0.88
C GLU A 411 17.93 -1.67 0.55
N LEU A 412 17.35 -1.63 -0.66
CA LEU A 412 16.26 -0.71 -0.99
C LEU A 412 15.08 -0.92 -0.05
N PHE A 413 14.67 -2.18 0.13
CA PHE A 413 13.57 -2.53 1.02
C PHE A 413 13.84 -2.10 2.46
N ARG A 414 15.04 -2.34 2.98
CA ARG A 414 15.46 -1.86 4.30
C ARG A 414 15.34 -0.35 4.43
N ILE A 415 15.86 0.40 3.45
CA ILE A 415 15.86 1.87 3.47
C ILE A 415 14.42 2.39 3.46
N ASP A 416 13.57 1.83 2.59
CA ASP A 416 12.15 2.18 2.46
C ASP A 416 11.37 1.85 3.73
N MET A 417 11.51 0.64 4.28
CA MET A 417 10.88 0.26 5.54
C MET A 417 11.26 1.20 6.69
N LYS A 418 12.56 1.50 6.82
CA LYS A 418 13.06 2.36 7.88
C LYS A 418 12.48 3.77 7.76
N HIS A 419 12.37 4.30 6.55
CA HIS A 419 11.74 5.59 6.29
C HIS A 419 10.24 5.61 6.63
N ILE A 420 9.51 4.52 6.35
CA ILE A 420 8.07 4.39 6.65
C ILE A 420 7.80 4.31 8.16
N VAL A 421 8.64 3.56 8.86
CA VAL A 421 8.47 3.22 10.28
C VAL A 421 8.95 4.35 11.20
N ASP A 422 10.02 5.05 10.85
CA ASP A 422 10.52 6.15 11.68
C ASP A 422 9.47 7.29 11.77
N VAL A 423 9.30 7.86 12.96
CA VAL A 423 8.24 8.86 13.24
C VAL A 423 8.63 10.27 12.75
N SER A 424 9.92 10.51 12.52
CA SER A 424 10.44 11.78 12.01
C SER A 424 11.58 11.52 11.01
N PRO A 425 11.28 10.94 9.83
CA PRO A 425 12.31 10.62 8.87
C PRO A 425 12.94 11.91 8.31
N SER A 426 14.26 12.01 8.42
CA SER A 426 14.99 13.04 7.68
C SER A 426 14.99 12.66 6.20
N LEU A 427 14.22 13.40 5.39
CA LEU A 427 14.23 13.30 3.92
C LEU A 427 15.66 13.30 3.37
N THR A 428 16.53 14.15 3.92
CA THR A 428 17.93 14.24 3.52
C THR A 428 18.70 12.94 3.80
N ASN A 429 18.48 12.31 4.95
CA ASN A 429 19.11 11.04 5.29
C ASN A 429 18.59 9.89 4.42
N PHE A 430 17.29 9.90 4.09
CA PHE A 430 16.68 8.94 3.18
C PHE A 430 17.28 9.06 1.77
N SER A 431 17.33 10.29 1.21
CA SER A 431 17.99 10.56 -0.07
C SER A 431 19.45 10.13 -0.08
N LEU A 432 20.18 10.37 1.02
CA LEU A 432 21.56 9.97 1.14
C LEU A 432 21.72 8.45 1.15
N ALA A 433 20.88 7.71 1.89
CA ALA A 433 20.93 6.25 1.94
C ALA A 433 20.67 5.64 0.55
N LEU A 434 19.63 6.09 -0.16
CA LEU A 434 19.33 5.65 -1.53
C LEU A 434 20.48 5.97 -2.49
N THR A 435 21.03 7.18 -2.40
CA THR A 435 22.15 7.61 -3.26
C THR A 435 23.39 6.76 -3.00
N GLN A 436 23.73 6.51 -1.73
CA GLN A 436 24.89 5.69 -1.39
C GLN A 436 24.75 4.25 -1.87
N LEU A 437 23.55 3.67 -1.79
CA LEU A 437 23.27 2.36 -2.35
C LEU A 437 23.45 2.37 -3.88
N ALA A 438 22.87 3.34 -4.59
CA ALA A 438 23.02 3.48 -6.04
C ALA A 438 24.48 3.63 -6.50
N GLU A 439 25.28 4.42 -5.79
CA GLU A 439 26.71 4.56 -6.07
C GLU A 439 27.47 3.23 -5.87
N VAL A 440 27.16 2.46 -4.82
CA VAL A 440 27.79 1.17 -4.55
C VAL A 440 27.41 0.11 -5.58
N ILE A 441 26.13 0.04 -5.96
CA ILE A 441 25.66 -0.87 -7.00
C ILE A 441 26.33 -0.54 -8.33
N MET A 442 26.31 0.73 -8.75
CA MET A 442 26.95 1.17 -9.99
C MET A 442 28.46 0.86 -10.01
N ALA A 443 29.16 1.12 -8.91
CA ALA A 443 30.60 0.84 -8.79
C ALA A 443 30.90 -0.63 -9.04
N ARG A 444 30.12 -1.52 -8.44
CA ARG A 444 30.29 -2.96 -8.59
C ARG A 444 29.93 -3.42 -9.99
N SER A 445 28.83 -2.94 -10.55
CA SER A 445 28.39 -3.31 -11.91
C SER A 445 29.43 -2.91 -12.96
N VAL A 446 30.04 -1.72 -12.87
CA VAL A 446 31.13 -1.32 -13.79
C VAL A 446 32.29 -2.30 -13.75
N VAL A 447 32.73 -2.73 -12.56
CA VAL A 447 33.81 -3.71 -12.41
C VAL A 447 33.44 -5.07 -13.01
N ASP A 448 32.26 -5.59 -12.70
CA ASP A 448 31.83 -6.90 -13.18
C ASP A 448 31.65 -6.89 -14.73
N CYS A 449 31.02 -5.86 -15.30
CA CYS A 449 30.82 -5.72 -16.75
C CYS A 449 32.15 -5.51 -17.50
N GLN A 450 33.07 -4.68 -16.98
CA GLN A 450 34.41 -4.53 -17.56
C GLN A 450 35.22 -5.83 -17.49
N THR A 451 35.07 -6.61 -16.42
CA THR A 451 35.72 -7.93 -16.30
C THR A 451 35.16 -8.93 -17.30
N LYS A 452 33.84 -8.93 -17.52
CA LYS A 452 33.19 -9.76 -18.54
C LYS A 452 33.68 -9.41 -19.94
N LEU A 453 33.60 -8.14 -20.33
CA LEU A 453 34.06 -7.69 -21.66
C LEU A 453 35.59 -7.81 -21.82
N GLY A 454 36.36 -7.61 -20.75
CA GLY A 454 37.81 -7.77 -20.75
C GLY A 454 38.28 -9.19 -21.06
N ARG A 455 37.52 -10.21 -20.63
CA ARG A 455 37.77 -11.62 -21.01
C ARG A 455 37.59 -11.88 -22.51
N LEU A 456 36.67 -11.16 -23.15
CA LEU A 456 36.33 -11.34 -24.56
C LEU A 456 37.22 -10.51 -25.50
N TYR A 457 37.42 -9.23 -25.17
CA TYR A 457 37.99 -8.23 -26.07
C TYR A 457 39.30 -7.62 -25.55
N GLY A 458 39.73 -7.95 -24.34
CA GLY A 458 40.85 -7.27 -23.69
C GLY A 458 40.45 -5.89 -23.13
N ARG A 459 41.46 -5.09 -22.76
CA ARG A 459 41.27 -3.75 -22.19
C ARG A 459 41.30 -2.69 -23.31
N PRO A 460 40.44 -1.66 -23.25
CA PRO A 460 40.48 -0.54 -24.19
C PRO A 460 41.74 0.30 -23.95
N LEU A 461 42.48 0.57 -25.02
CA LEU A 461 43.66 1.43 -25.00
C LEU A 461 43.41 2.68 -25.84
N LEU A 462 44.04 3.78 -25.47
CA LEU A 462 44.19 4.94 -26.35
C LEU A 462 45.20 4.61 -27.46
N GLN A 463 45.22 5.44 -28.51
CA GLN A 463 46.20 5.31 -29.60
C GLN A 463 47.67 5.29 -29.13
N ASN A 464 47.97 5.95 -28.00
CA ASN A 464 49.30 5.95 -27.38
C ASN A 464 49.61 4.70 -26.52
N GLY A 465 48.75 3.68 -26.55
CA GLY A 465 48.92 2.41 -25.83
C GLY A 465 48.59 2.46 -24.33
N LYS A 466 48.25 3.62 -23.76
CA LYS A 466 47.80 3.72 -22.36
C LYS A 466 46.35 3.24 -22.22
N PRO A 467 45.92 2.76 -21.03
CA PRO A 467 44.51 2.45 -20.78
C PRO A 467 43.60 3.64 -21.08
N CYS A 468 42.50 3.40 -21.81
CA CYS A 468 41.50 4.44 -22.06
C CYS A 468 40.65 4.66 -20.80
N PRO A 469 40.61 5.88 -20.22
CA PRO A 469 39.81 6.14 -19.02
C PRO A 469 38.33 6.14 -19.36
N PHE A 470 37.51 5.74 -18.38
CA PHE A 470 36.04 5.70 -18.47
C PHE A 470 35.45 6.22 -17.17
N ALA A 471 34.44 7.08 -17.27
CA ALA A 471 33.77 7.68 -16.13
C ALA A 471 32.25 7.62 -16.29
N VAL A 472 31.57 7.40 -15.17
CA VAL A 472 30.12 7.45 -15.02
C VAL A 472 29.79 8.70 -14.21
N LEU A 473 28.95 9.56 -14.77
CA LEU A 473 28.49 10.80 -14.15
C LEU A 473 27.00 10.70 -13.83
N GLY A 474 26.59 11.18 -12.66
CA GLY A 474 25.20 11.22 -12.23
C GLY A 474 24.58 12.57 -12.56
N LEU A 475 23.31 12.56 -12.96
CA LEU A 475 22.50 13.72 -13.30
C LEU A 475 21.22 13.76 -12.45
N GLY A 476 20.43 14.83 -12.63
CA GLY A 476 19.15 15.05 -11.97
C GLY A 476 19.16 14.72 -10.47
N LYS A 477 18.25 13.86 -10.02
CA LYS A 477 18.10 13.55 -8.58
C LYS A 477 19.25 12.72 -8.02
N PHE A 478 19.84 11.86 -8.84
CA PHE A 478 20.99 11.05 -8.42
C PHE A 478 22.25 11.91 -8.26
N GLY A 479 22.54 12.75 -9.25
CA GLY A 479 23.66 13.70 -9.24
C GLY A 479 23.58 14.68 -8.06
N GLY A 480 22.37 15.19 -7.79
CA GLY A 480 22.08 16.09 -6.65
C GLY A 480 22.08 15.44 -5.27
N ARG A 481 22.19 14.10 -5.17
CA ARG A 481 22.02 13.33 -3.92
C ARG A 481 20.65 13.54 -3.26
N GLU A 482 19.63 13.54 -4.10
CA GLU A 482 18.25 13.92 -3.77
C GLU A 482 17.26 12.80 -4.12
N LEU A 483 17.69 11.55 -4.25
CA LEU A 483 16.79 10.43 -4.57
C LEU A 483 15.64 10.33 -3.56
N GLY A 484 14.45 9.95 -4.02
CA GLY A 484 13.30 9.60 -3.19
C GLY A 484 12.67 8.30 -3.69
N TYR A 485 11.45 8.00 -3.25
CA TYR A 485 10.73 6.81 -3.74
C TYR A 485 10.59 6.85 -5.25
N ALA A 486 10.69 5.68 -5.89
CA ALA A 486 10.58 5.52 -7.34
C ALA A 486 11.34 6.61 -8.12
N SER A 487 12.62 6.82 -7.80
CA SER A 487 13.48 7.73 -8.57
C SER A 487 14.33 6.95 -9.57
N ASP A 488 14.39 7.45 -10.81
CA ASP A 488 15.33 6.98 -11.82
C ASP A 488 16.78 7.33 -11.43
N ILE A 489 17.73 6.53 -11.89
CA ILE A 489 19.17 6.75 -11.75
C ILE A 489 19.67 7.34 -13.08
N GLU A 490 19.64 8.67 -13.16
CA GLU A 490 20.03 9.43 -14.35
C GLU A 490 21.55 9.50 -14.49
N LEU A 491 22.09 9.02 -15.62
CA LEU A 491 23.52 8.86 -15.85
C LEU A 491 23.99 9.39 -17.22
N LEU A 492 25.26 9.77 -17.27
CA LEU A 492 26.03 10.05 -18.47
C LEU A 492 27.33 9.23 -18.44
N PHE A 493 27.66 8.59 -19.55
CA PHE A 493 28.88 7.79 -19.69
C PHE A 493 29.88 8.47 -20.62
N VAL A 494 31.13 8.58 -20.18
CA VAL A 494 32.20 9.28 -20.91
C VAL A 494 33.47 8.43 -20.94
N TYR A 495 34.18 8.42 -22.07
CA TYR A 495 35.49 7.80 -22.19
C TYR A 495 36.53 8.75 -22.81
N GLY A 496 37.81 8.47 -22.56
CA GLY A 496 38.89 9.44 -22.78
C GLY A 496 39.26 9.71 -24.24
N GLY A 497 38.98 8.80 -25.17
CA GLY A 497 39.39 9.00 -26.56
C GLY A 497 39.38 7.74 -27.42
N GLU A 498 39.75 7.95 -28.68
CA GLU A 498 39.87 6.92 -29.70
C GLU A 498 41.00 5.92 -29.41
N GLY A 499 40.88 4.75 -30.01
CA GLY A 499 41.79 3.62 -29.86
C GLY A 499 41.02 2.31 -29.98
N ALA A 500 41.65 1.23 -29.53
CA ALA A 500 41.07 -0.10 -29.64
C ALA A 500 41.46 -0.98 -28.46
N THR A 501 40.69 -2.04 -28.26
CA THR A 501 41.00 -3.05 -27.26
C THR A 501 42.22 -3.89 -27.65
N ASN A 502 42.90 -4.45 -26.65
CA ASN A 502 44.14 -5.22 -26.85
C ASN A 502 43.95 -6.75 -26.86
N GLY A 503 42.71 -7.25 -26.94
CA GLY A 503 42.42 -8.68 -27.01
C GLY A 503 42.61 -9.27 -28.41
N LYS A 504 42.30 -10.57 -28.53
CA LYS A 504 42.38 -11.31 -29.81
C LYS A 504 41.42 -10.73 -30.85
N THR A 505 40.19 -10.44 -30.44
CA THR A 505 39.22 -9.68 -31.23
C THR A 505 39.28 -8.24 -30.76
N LYS A 506 39.84 -7.37 -31.60
CA LYS A 506 39.92 -5.94 -31.31
C LYS A 506 38.57 -5.27 -31.59
N LEU A 507 38.12 -4.44 -30.66
CA LEU A 507 37.01 -3.52 -30.87
C LEU A 507 37.53 -2.09 -30.79
N GLU A 508 36.96 -1.20 -31.57
CA GLU A 508 37.17 0.23 -31.36
C GLU A 508 36.64 0.65 -29.98
N ASN A 509 37.24 1.67 -29.37
CA ASN A 509 36.81 2.14 -28.05
C ASN A 509 35.33 2.56 -28.05
N SER A 510 34.86 3.21 -29.13
CA SER A 510 33.45 3.56 -29.34
C SER A 510 32.53 2.35 -29.18
N GLU A 511 32.83 1.27 -29.90
CA GLU A 511 32.07 0.02 -29.86
C GLU A 511 32.19 -0.68 -28.51
N TYR A 512 33.39 -0.72 -27.92
CA TYR A 512 33.60 -1.34 -26.61
C TYR A 512 32.77 -0.64 -25.52
N PHE A 513 32.79 0.69 -25.46
CA PHE A 513 32.05 1.44 -24.44
C PHE A 513 30.55 1.45 -24.69
N GLU A 514 30.11 1.42 -25.95
CA GLU A 514 28.70 1.18 -26.29
C GLU A 514 28.23 -0.17 -25.72
N ARG A 515 28.99 -1.25 -25.97
CA ARG A 515 28.70 -2.58 -25.41
C ARG A 515 28.78 -2.61 -23.88
N LEU A 516 29.72 -1.88 -23.28
CA LEU A 516 29.84 -1.77 -21.82
C LEU A 516 28.59 -1.16 -21.21
N VAL A 517 28.08 -0.06 -21.79
CA VAL A 517 26.86 0.57 -21.27
C VAL A 517 25.64 -0.32 -21.52
N GLN A 518 25.52 -0.99 -22.67
CA GLN A 518 24.44 -1.96 -22.91
C GLN A 518 24.46 -3.10 -21.89
N GLU A 519 25.64 -3.64 -21.58
CA GLU A 519 25.80 -4.66 -20.54
C GLU A 519 25.40 -4.12 -19.17
N LEU A 520 25.79 -2.89 -18.80
CA LEU A 520 25.39 -2.26 -17.53
C LEU A 520 23.88 -2.10 -17.39
N LEU A 521 23.21 -1.65 -18.46
CA LEU A 521 21.75 -1.50 -18.49
C LEU A 521 21.03 -2.85 -18.32
N GLN A 522 21.62 -3.94 -18.80
CA GLN A 522 21.09 -5.29 -18.61
C GLN A 522 21.48 -5.88 -17.25
N TRP A 523 22.61 -5.46 -16.66
CA TRP A 523 23.13 -6.00 -15.42
C TRP A 523 22.36 -5.51 -14.20
N ILE A 524 21.91 -4.25 -14.20
CA ILE A 524 21.12 -3.66 -13.13
C ILE A 524 19.64 -3.76 -13.51
N GLU A 525 18.91 -4.62 -12.80
CA GLU A 525 17.51 -4.87 -13.08
C GLU A 525 16.60 -3.95 -12.25
N ALA A 526 15.67 -3.29 -12.93
CA ALA A 526 14.57 -2.59 -12.30
C ALA A 526 13.37 -3.54 -12.24
N LYS A 527 12.83 -3.77 -11.03
CA LYS A 527 11.63 -4.61 -10.86
C LYS A 527 10.41 -4.01 -11.54
N GLN A 528 10.32 -2.67 -11.58
CA GLN A 528 9.26 -1.91 -12.20
C GLN A 528 9.78 -0.57 -12.73
N GLU A 529 8.96 0.08 -13.55
CA GLU A 529 9.27 1.38 -14.12
C GLU A 529 9.44 2.45 -13.02
N GLY A 530 10.56 3.17 -13.05
CA GLY A 530 10.84 4.27 -12.11
C GLY A 530 11.54 3.86 -10.82
N ILE A 531 11.68 2.56 -10.51
CA ILE A 531 12.35 2.11 -9.28
C ILE A 531 13.76 1.63 -9.60
N PHE A 532 14.76 2.46 -9.27
CA PHE A 532 16.18 2.16 -9.53
C PHE A 532 16.48 1.88 -11.01
N ARG A 533 15.63 2.41 -11.91
CA ARG A 533 15.82 2.27 -13.34
C ARG A 533 16.94 3.20 -13.79
N VAL A 534 17.92 2.66 -14.50
CA VAL A 534 18.97 3.48 -15.11
C VAL A 534 18.38 4.26 -16.29
N ASP A 535 18.55 5.57 -16.28
CA ASP A 535 18.11 6.48 -17.34
C ASP A 535 19.30 7.21 -17.96
N VAL A 536 19.43 7.11 -19.28
CA VAL A 536 20.54 7.65 -20.07
C VAL A 536 20.07 8.69 -21.09
N ARG A 537 18.83 9.18 -20.98
CA ARG A 537 18.22 10.07 -21.97
C ARG A 537 18.80 11.48 -21.99
N LEU A 538 19.49 11.91 -20.92
CA LEU A 538 20.12 13.23 -20.80
C LEU A 538 21.51 13.32 -21.46
N ARG A 539 21.91 12.32 -22.24
CA ARG A 539 23.18 12.35 -22.99
C ARG A 539 23.10 13.29 -24.20
N PRO A 540 24.24 13.81 -24.70
CA PRO A 540 24.30 14.63 -25.91
C PRO A 540 23.48 14.03 -27.06
N HIS A 541 22.68 14.84 -27.74
CA HIS A 541 21.75 14.42 -28.81
C HIS A 541 20.64 13.42 -28.38
N GLY A 542 20.49 13.17 -27.07
CA GLY A 542 19.36 12.44 -26.48
C GLY A 542 19.29 10.95 -26.83
N GLY A 543 18.06 10.43 -26.91
CA GLY A 543 17.78 8.98 -26.99
C GLY A 543 18.30 8.24 -28.23
N LYS A 544 18.74 8.96 -29.28
CA LYS A 544 19.18 8.39 -30.56
C LYS A 544 20.70 8.38 -30.75
N SER A 545 21.47 8.90 -29.79
CA SER A 545 22.93 8.91 -29.85
C SER A 545 23.56 7.74 -29.13
N SER A 546 24.88 7.58 -29.30
CA SER A 546 25.68 6.60 -28.59
C SER A 546 25.48 6.71 -27.08
N LEU A 547 25.45 5.56 -26.41
CA LEU A 547 25.26 5.45 -24.98
C LEU A 547 26.47 5.97 -24.19
N ALA A 548 27.67 5.96 -24.79
CA ALA A 548 28.90 6.48 -24.21
C ALA A 548 29.56 7.48 -25.16
N ASN A 549 29.94 8.65 -24.64
CA ASN A 549 30.49 9.73 -25.46
C ASN A 549 32.00 9.85 -25.25
N VAL A 550 32.74 10.16 -26.33
CA VAL A 550 34.12 10.63 -26.19
C VAL A 550 34.11 11.95 -25.43
N PHE A 551 35.06 12.14 -24.53
CA PHE A 551 35.22 13.35 -23.74
C PHE A 551 35.18 14.63 -24.60
N GLU A 552 35.99 14.70 -25.66
CA GLU A 552 36.04 15.87 -26.54
C GLU A 552 34.70 16.12 -27.27
N ALA A 553 34.02 15.09 -27.75
CA ALA A 553 32.70 15.25 -28.38
C ALA A 553 31.65 15.81 -27.40
N GLY A 554 31.68 15.36 -26.14
CA GLY A 554 30.85 15.93 -25.09
C GLY A 554 31.17 17.39 -24.79
N ARG A 555 32.46 17.76 -24.84
CA ARG A 555 32.92 19.14 -24.65
C ARG A 555 32.49 20.07 -25.76
N ASP A 556 32.62 19.62 -27.01
CA ASP A 556 32.26 20.40 -28.18
C ASP A 556 30.75 20.64 -28.23
N TYR A 557 29.95 19.62 -27.90
CA TYR A 557 28.50 19.74 -27.78
C TYR A 557 28.09 20.74 -26.71
N CYS A 558 28.71 20.66 -25.52
CA CYS A 558 28.48 21.54 -24.38
C CYS A 558 29.46 22.74 -24.37
N SER A 559 29.52 23.47 -25.48
CA SER A 559 30.35 24.67 -25.63
C SER A 559 29.50 25.89 -25.98
N PRO A 560 30.01 27.13 -25.83
CA PRO A 560 29.30 28.34 -26.24
C PRO A 560 28.88 28.35 -27.73
N THR A 561 29.62 27.64 -28.58
CA THR A 561 29.34 27.48 -30.01
C THR A 561 28.70 26.12 -30.34
N GLY A 562 28.42 25.31 -29.33
CA GLY A 562 27.87 23.97 -29.46
C GLY A 562 26.35 23.97 -29.64
N SER A 563 25.78 22.77 -29.75
CA SER A 563 24.36 22.57 -30.04
C SER A 563 23.49 22.31 -28.80
N ALA A 564 24.05 22.38 -27.60
CA ALA A 564 23.32 22.15 -26.36
C ALA A 564 22.25 23.22 -26.12
N ALA A 565 21.01 22.79 -25.91
CA ALA A 565 19.88 23.68 -25.64
C ALA A 565 19.96 24.29 -24.22
N PRO A 566 19.27 25.42 -23.96
CA PRO A 566 19.24 26.06 -22.64
C PRO A 566 18.87 25.11 -21.49
N PHE A 567 17.94 24.17 -21.71
CA PHE A 567 17.53 23.19 -20.71
C PHE A 567 18.58 22.10 -20.45
N GLU A 568 19.43 21.78 -21.44
CA GLU A 568 20.55 20.84 -21.26
C GLU A 568 21.64 21.51 -20.42
N ARG A 569 21.94 22.79 -20.68
CA ARG A 569 22.82 23.60 -19.81
C ARG A 569 22.33 23.60 -18.37
N GLN A 570 21.02 23.76 -18.15
CA GLN A 570 20.41 23.66 -16.83
C GLN A 570 20.55 22.25 -16.22
N ALA A 571 20.27 21.19 -16.98
CA ALA A 571 20.37 19.81 -16.49
C ALA A 571 21.78 19.45 -16.00
N LEU A 572 22.82 20.01 -16.64
CA LEU A 572 24.22 19.79 -16.29
C LEU A 572 24.61 20.36 -14.90
N ILE A 573 23.81 21.25 -14.29
CA ILE A 573 24.02 21.69 -12.89
C ILE A 573 24.15 20.48 -11.95
N LYS A 574 23.39 19.41 -12.23
CA LYS A 574 23.36 18.21 -11.41
C LYS A 574 24.49 17.23 -11.72
N LEU A 575 25.27 17.45 -12.77
CA LEU A 575 26.33 16.55 -13.23
C LEU A 575 27.42 16.41 -12.17
N ARG A 576 27.68 15.18 -11.72
CA ARG A 576 28.75 14.86 -10.76
C ARG A 576 29.38 13.51 -11.06
N HIS A 577 30.69 13.37 -10.85
CA HIS A 577 31.38 12.09 -10.93
C HIS A 577 30.88 11.10 -9.87
N ILE A 578 30.62 9.87 -10.32
CA ILE A 578 30.09 8.78 -9.50
C ILE A 578 31.11 7.65 -9.40
N VAL A 579 31.49 7.07 -10.54
CA VAL A 579 32.29 5.85 -10.66
C VAL A 579 33.23 5.96 -11.85
N GLY A 580 34.39 5.29 -11.76
CA GLY A 580 35.35 5.19 -12.85
C GLY A 580 36.59 6.05 -12.60
N ASP A 581 37.22 6.50 -13.69
CA ASP A 581 38.41 7.32 -13.64
C ASP A 581 38.10 8.71 -13.06
N ALA A 582 38.62 8.97 -11.85
CA ALA A 582 38.36 10.21 -11.14
C ALA A 582 38.99 11.43 -11.80
N THR A 583 40.02 11.27 -12.64
CA THR A 583 40.65 12.38 -13.34
C THR A 583 39.75 12.85 -14.49
N LEU A 584 39.27 11.92 -15.32
CA LEU A 584 38.27 12.20 -16.35
C LEU A 584 36.97 12.75 -15.75
N GLY A 585 36.54 12.19 -14.62
CA GLY A 585 35.39 12.71 -13.87
C GLY A 585 35.56 14.18 -13.49
N ARG A 586 36.69 14.54 -12.86
CA ARG A 586 36.99 15.94 -12.50
C ARG A 586 37.11 16.86 -13.72
N GLN A 587 37.64 16.36 -14.84
CA GLN A 587 37.71 17.12 -16.09
C GLN A 587 36.31 17.44 -16.62
N MET A 588 35.37 16.48 -16.58
CA MET A 588 33.97 16.70 -16.95
C MET A 588 33.27 17.68 -15.99
N GLU A 589 33.52 17.59 -14.69
CA GLU A 589 32.99 18.56 -13.71
C GLU A 589 33.54 19.97 -13.95
N ALA A 590 34.83 20.12 -14.21
CA ALA A 590 35.44 21.40 -14.53
C ALA A 590 34.88 21.98 -15.84
N HIS A 591 34.68 21.13 -16.86
CA HIS A 591 34.06 21.54 -18.11
C HIS A 591 32.61 21.98 -17.91
N ARG A 592 31.80 21.20 -17.17
CA ARG A 592 30.45 21.60 -16.73
C ARG A 592 30.51 22.98 -16.09
N ASP A 593 31.42 23.23 -15.15
CA ASP A 593 31.48 24.52 -14.49
C ASP A 593 31.78 25.67 -15.45
N SER A 594 32.70 25.45 -16.39
CA SER A 594 33.05 26.44 -17.40
C SER A 594 31.92 26.76 -18.38
N PHE A 595 31.06 25.79 -18.69
CA PHE A 595 29.95 25.95 -19.62
C PHE A 595 28.68 26.45 -18.93
N VAL A 596 28.25 25.77 -17.87
CA VAL A 596 27.00 26.07 -17.16
C VAL A 596 27.07 27.45 -16.53
N TYR A 597 28.20 27.80 -15.92
CA TYR A 597 28.39 29.06 -15.20
C TYR A 597 29.27 30.06 -15.96
N ALA A 598 29.30 29.98 -17.30
CA ALA A 598 29.93 31.00 -18.14
C ALA A 598 29.26 32.36 -17.96
N LYS A 599 30.01 33.45 -18.17
CA LYS A 599 29.47 34.82 -18.20
C LYS A 599 28.49 35.08 -19.34
N ASP A 600 28.54 34.25 -20.39
CA ASP A 600 27.69 34.44 -21.55
C ASP A 600 26.20 34.38 -21.17
N PRO A 601 25.37 35.31 -21.69
CA PRO A 601 23.96 35.36 -21.39
C PRO A 601 23.28 34.00 -21.60
N TRP A 602 22.50 33.57 -20.63
CA TRP A 602 21.63 32.41 -20.75
C TRP A 602 20.22 32.87 -21.13
N ASP A 603 19.58 32.17 -22.06
CA ASP A 603 18.23 32.49 -22.53
C ASP A 603 17.17 32.09 -21.49
N ILE A 604 17.05 32.92 -20.45
CA ILE A 604 16.08 32.75 -19.37
C ILE A 604 14.64 32.79 -19.90
N PRO A 605 14.23 33.70 -20.81
CA PRO A 605 12.89 33.68 -21.39
C PRO A 605 12.53 32.32 -22.02
N ALA A 606 13.44 31.72 -22.79
CA ALA A 606 13.20 30.38 -23.34
C ALA A 606 13.08 29.30 -22.26
N ALA A 607 13.89 29.37 -21.20
CA ALA A 607 13.80 28.44 -20.07
C ALA A 607 12.45 28.56 -19.32
N VAL A 608 11.97 29.78 -19.10
CA VAL A 608 10.66 30.07 -18.49
C VAL A 608 9.51 29.59 -19.38
N GLU A 609 9.59 29.80 -20.70
CA GLU A 609 8.59 29.30 -21.63
C GLU A 609 8.55 27.76 -21.67
N LEU A 610 9.70 27.09 -21.63
CA LEU A 610 9.76 25.64 -21.50
C LEU A 610 9.06 25.17 -20.21
N ARG A 611 9.27 25.88 -19.10
CA ARG A 611 8.60 25.56 -17.83
C ARG A 611 7.08 25.71 -17.94
N LYS A 612 6.58 26.77 -18.61
CA LYS A 612 5.15 26.96 -18.91
C LYS A 612 4.62 25.85 -19.83
N GLN A 613 5.39 25.38 -20.81
CA GLN A 613 5.03 24.24 -21.65
C GLN A 613 4.89 22.94 -20.84
N GLN A 614 5.84 22.64 -19.95
CA GLN A 614 5.77 21.48 -19.06
C GLN A 614 4.53 21.50 -18.17
N LEU A 615 4.15 22.67 -17.64
CA LEU A 615 2.91 22.83 -16.88
C LEU A 615 1.69 22.42 -17.73
N ARG A 616 1.57 22.96 -18.96
CA ARG A 616 0.46 22.64 -19.87
C ARG A 616 0.43 21.17 -20.29
N GLN A 617 1.59 20.54 -20.45
CA GLN A 617 1.70 19.16 -20.90
C GLN A 617 1.36 18.14 -19.79
N PHE A 618 1.81 18.39 -18.56
CA PHE A 618 1.74 17.41 -17.48
C PHE A 618 0.65 17.68 -16.43
N VAL A 619 -0.04 18.83 -16.50
CA VAL A 619 -1.08 19.20 -15.54
C VAL A 619 -2.39 19.47 -16.27
N LYS A 620 -3.41 18.64 -16.02
CA LYS A 620 -4.73 18.83 -16.59
C LYS A 620 -5.50 19.94 -15.83
N PRO A 621 -6.42 20.65 -16.49
CA PRO A 621 -7.29 21.62 -15.82
C PRO A 621 -8.03 21.00 -14.62
N GLY A 622 -8.13 21.76 -13.52
CA GLY A 622 -8.82 21.33 -12.29
C GLY A 622 -8.03 20.36 -11.41
N GLN A 623 -6.82 19.93 -11.81
CA GLN A 623 -5.97 19.05 -11.02
C GLN A 623 -4.83 19.82 -10.35
N ILE A 624 -4.46 19.39 -9.13
CA ILE A 624 -3.27 19.90 -8.45
C ILE A 624 -2.18 18.84 -8.56
N ASN A 625 -1.18 19.10 -9.40
CA ASN A 625 0.02 18.26 -9.50
C ASN A 625 1.15 18.86 -8.66
N VAL A 626 1.61 18.13 -7.64
CA VAL A 626 2.59 18.67 -6.67
C VAL A 626 4.00 18.83 -7.24
N LYS A 627 4.29 18.24 -8.40
CA LYS A 627 5.59 18.34 -9.07
C LYS A 627 5.60 19.42 -10.15
N TYR A 628 4.71 19.30 -11.13
CA TYR A 628 4.67 20.15 -12.32
C TYR A 628 3.67 21.29 -12.24
N GLY A 629 2.78 21.29 -11.24
CA GLY A 629 1.82 22.37 -11.00
C GLY A 629 2.49 23.67 -10.60
N VAL A 630 1.72 24.75 -10.65
CA VAL A 630 2.17 26.07 -10.20
C VAL A 630 2.51 26.03 -8.71
N GLY A 631 3.69 26.52 -8.34
CA GLY A 631 4.21 26.44 -6.98
C GLY A 631 4.72 25.04 -6.58
N GLY A 632 4.68 24.07 -7.50
CA GLY A 632 5.12 22.71 -7.26
C GLY A 632 6.63 22.56 -7.14
N LEU A 633 7.08 21.31 -7.00
CA LEU A 633 8.50 20.97 -6.80
C LEU A 633 9.43 21.56 -7.87
N ILE A 634 9.02 21.51 -9.14
CA ILE A 634 9.85 21.98 -10.26
C ILE A 634 10.05 23.50 -10.20
N ASP A 635 9.09 24.27 -9.73
CA ASP A 635 9.25 25.73 -9.61
C ASP A 635 10.38 26.08 -8.64
N ILE A 636 10.46 25.37 -7.51
CA ILE A 636 11.54 25.57 -6.53
C ILE A 636 12.88 25.16 -7.12
N GLU A 637 12.95 23.98 -7.75
CA GLU A 637 14.19 23.47 -8.33
C GLU A 637 14.70 24.38 -9.44
N TYR A 638 13.81 24.83 -10.32
CA TYR A 638 14.15 25.69 -11.43
C TYR A 638 14.52 27.08 -10.94
N ALA A 639 13.81 27.65 -9.97
CA ALA A 639 14.19 28.92 -9.38
C ALA A 639 15.61 28.91 -8.82
N VAL A 640 15.97 27.88 -8.06
CA VAL A 640 17.33 27.71 -7.53
C VAL A 640 18.33 27.53 -8.67
N GLN A 641 18.04 26.66 -9.63
CA GLN A 641 18.92 26.38 -10.77
C GLN A 641 19.13 27.61 -11.67
N TYR A 642 18.10 28.41 -11.92
CA TYR A 642 18.20 29.63 -12.73
C TYR A 642 19.15 30.62 -12.06
N LEU A 643 19.01 30.80 -10.75
CA LEU A 643 19.93 31.64 -9.97
C LEU A 643 21.35 31.08 -9.93
N GLN A 644 21.51 29.75 -9.91
CA GLN A 644 22.84 29.12 -10.05
C GLN A 644 23.46 29.45 -11.41
N VAL A 645 22.72 29.34 -12.53
CA VAL A 645 23.25 29.70 -13.86
C VAL A 645 23.61 31.19 -13.94
N MET A 646 22.73 32.06 -13.44
CA MET A 646 22.92 33.52 -13.48
C MET A 646 24.10 34.02 -12.64
N HIS A 647 24.33 33.42 -11.48
CA HIS A 647 25.26 33.95 -10.48
C HIS A 647 26.45 33.03 -10.17
N GLY A 648 26.42 31.78 -10.64
CA GLY A 648 27.47 30.80 -10.38
C GLY A 648 28.82 31.19 -10.98
N HIS A 649 28.85 32.10 -11.97
CA HIS A 649 30.10 32.67 -12.48
C HIS A 649 30.87 33.39 -11.37
N ASP A 650 30.21 34.30 -10.67
CA ASP A 650 30.81 35.15 -9.61
C ASP A 650 30.86 34.46 -8.25
N HIS A 651 30.00 33.48 -8.00
CA HIS A 651 29.86 32.81 -6.70
C HIS A 651 30.09 31.28 -6.83
N PRO A 652 31.33 30.78 -6.72
CA PRO A 652 31.65 29.36 -6.89
C PRO A 652 30.96 28.41 -5.89
N ASN A 653 30.57 28.89 -4.71
CA ASN A 653 29.79 28.11 -3.74
C ASN A 653 28.39 27.75 -4.25
N LEU A 654 27.88 28.42 -5.28
CA LEU A 654 26.62 28.06 -5.95
C LEU A 654 26.79 26.87 -6.90
N ARG A 655 28.01 26.45 -7.24
CA ARG A 655 28.29 25.36 -8.19
C ARG A 655 28.14 23.97 -7.55
N THR A 656 27.11 23.80 -6.73
CA THR A 656 26.76 22.51 -6.11
C THR A 656 25.57 21.87 -6.81
N PRO A 657 25.60 20.54 -7.04
CA PRO A 657 24.46 19.85 -7.62
C PRO A 657 23.29 19.70 -6.62
N ASN A 658 23.47 19.93 -5.32
CA ASN A 658 22.40 19.78 -4.33
C ASN A 658 21.58 21.07 -4.17
N THR A 659 20.26 20.99 -4.34
CA THR A 659 19.32 22.12 -4.36
C THR A 659 19.30 22.86 -3.03
N LEU A 660 19.31 22.15 -1.90
CA LEU A 660 19.27 22.78 -0.58
C LEU A 660 20.61 23.45 -0.23
N GLN A 661 21.73 22.86 -0.67
CA GLN A 661 23.04 23.50 -0.54
C GLN A 661 23.15 24.75 -1.42
N ALA A 662 22.65 24.69 -2.65
CA ALA A 662 22.60 25.84 -3.56
C ALA A 662 21.74 26.97 -2.97
N LEU A 663 20.56 26.64 -2.44
CA LEU A 663 19.69 27.62 -1.76
C LEU A 663 20.38 28.26 -0.54
N ALA A 664 21.09 27.46 0.27
CA ALA A 664 21.89 27.99 1.38
C ALA A 664 23.01 28.94 0.90
N GLY A 665 23.65 28.62 -0.23
CA GLY A 665 24.60 29.49 -0.90
C GLY A 665 23.96 30.81 -1.35
N LEU A 666 22.80 30.74 -2.02
CA LEU A 666 22.08 31.92 -2.50
C LEU A 666 21.68 32.88 -1.35
N ILE A 667 21.29 32.33 -0.19
CA ILE A 667 21.01 33.12 1.01
C ILE A 667 22.30 33.78 1.53
N LYS A 668 23.39 33.02 1.61
CA LYS A 668 24.68 33.51 2.12
C LYS A 668 25.23 34.67 1.28
N GLU A 669 25.09 34.61 -0.04
CA GLU A 669 25.54 35.65 -0.96
C GLU A 669 24.56 36.83 -1.08
N GLY A 670 23.41 36.81 -0.36
CA GLY A 670 22.40 37.87 -0.40
C GLY A 670 21.58 37.92 -1.70
N LEU A 671 21.70 36.91 -2.57
CA LEU A 671 20.96 36.80 -3.83
C LEU A 671 19.49 36.39 -3.61
N VAL A 672 19.21 35.76 -2.48
CA VAL A 672 17.88 35.42 -1.99
C VAL A 672 17.77 35.90 -0.54
N SER A 673 16.69 36.58 -0.20
CA SER A 673 16.48 37.03 1.18
C SER A 673 16.40 35.83 2.14
N ARG A 674 16.82 36.00 3.40
CA ARG A 674 16.73 34.91 4.39
C ARG A 674 15.29 34.40 4.56
N THR A 675 14.31 35.30 4.49
CA THR A 675 12.89 34.97 4.62
C THR A 675 12.42 34.10 3.46
N ASP A 676 12.69 34.49 2.22
CA ASP A 676 12.29 33.73 1.04
C ASP A 676 13.02 32.38 1.00
N GLY A 677 14.32 32.38 1.30
CA GLY A 677 15.13 31.18 1.32
C GLY A 677 14.67 30.14 2.33
N GLU A 678 14.30 30.55 3.56
CA GLU A 678 13.71 29.63 4.54
C GLU A 678 12.31 29.16 4.13
N GLY A 679 11.50 30.03 3.51
CA GLY A 679 10.20 29.66 2.93
C GLY A 679 10.34 28.58 1.86
N LEU A 680 11.24 28.77 0.89
CA LEU A 680 11.54 27.81 -0.17
C LEU A 680 12.13 26.51 0.38
N ARG A 681 13.01 26.58 1.39
CA ARG A 681 13.57 25.38 2.03
C ARG A 681 12.47 24.53 2.65
N LYS A 682 11.56 25.15 3.41
CA LYS A 682 10.41 24.46 4.03
C LYS A 682 9.48 23.89 2.95
N ALA A 683 9.14 24.68 1.94
CA ALA A 683 8.30 24.24 0.83
C ALA A 683 8.92 23.06 0.06
N TYR A 684 10.23 23.10 -0.22
CA TYR A 684 10.93 22.01 -0.88
C TYR A 684 10.85 20.71 -0.08
N VAL A 685 11.19 20.76 1.21
CA VAL A 685 11.16 19.56 2.08
C VAL A 685 9.73 19.02 2.19
N PHE A 686 8.76 19.90 2.40
CA PHE A 686 7.35 19.53 2.49
C PHE A 686 6.83 18.86 1.21
N ILE A 687 7.01 19.52 0.06
CA ILE A 687 6.54 18.99 -1.23
C ILE A 687 7.25 17.67 -1.56
N ARG A 688 8.52 17.52 -1.20
CA ARG A 688 9.25 16.26 -1.37
C ARG A 688 8.66 15.12 -0.53
N ILE A 689 8.33 15.36 0.73
CA ILE A 689 7.65 14.39 1.59
C ILE A 689 6.28 14.02 1.00
N LEU A 690 5.56 15.01 0.47
CA LEU A 690 4.26 14.79 -0.18
C LEU A 690 4.37 13.95 -1.47
N VAL A 691 5.37 14.23 -2.31
CA VAL A 691 5.70 13.43 -3.50
C VAL A 691 6.03 11.99 -3.10
N ASP A 692 6.86 11.81 -2.08
CA ASP A 692 7.24 10.50 -1.56
C ASP A 692 6.01 9.73 -1.02
N GLY A 693 5.11 10.41 -0.28
CA GLY A 693 3.86 9.85 0.19
C GLY A 693 2.90 9.40 -0.91
N LEU A 694 2.83 10.13 -2.03
CA LEU A 694 2.04 9.74 -3.22
C LEU A 694 2.68 8.55 -3.95
N ARG A 695 3.99 8.60 -4.18
CA ARG A 695 4.73 7.54 -4.89
C ARG A 695 4.71 6.22 -4.15
N MET A 696 4.74 6.26 -2.82
CA MET A 696 4.68 5.04 -2.01
C MET A 696 3.42 4.22 -2.30
N VAL A 697 2.26 4.86 -2.49
CA VAL A 697 1.00 4.17 -2.84
C VAL A 697 0.98 3.69 -4.27
N ARG A 698 1.44 4.55 -5.19
CA ARG A 698 1.25 4.36 -6.63
C ARG A 698 2.28 3.42 -7.25
N GLY A 699 3.40 3.19 -6.58
CA GLY A 699 4.47 2.30 -7.07
C GLY A 699 5.23 2.80 -8.31
N ASN A 700 4.96 4.03 -8.77
CA ASN A 700 5.57 4.58 -9.99
C ASN A 700 5.70 6.11 -9.97
N THR A 701 6.33 6.65 -11.03
CA THR A 701 6.66 8.08 -11.17
C THR A 701 5.57 8.96 -11.81
N LYS A 702 4.51 8.36 -12.39
CA LYS A 702 3.71 8.99 -13.44
C LYS A 702 2.56 9.85 -12.92
N ASP A 703 1.97 9.50 -11.78
CA ASP A 703 0.87 10.27 -11.21
C ASP A 703 1.30 10.92 -9.89
N LEU A 704 1.31 12.26 -9.87
CA LEU A 704 1.56 13.11 -8.70
C LEU A 704 0.43 14.13 -8.52
N VAL A 705 -0.77 13.81 -9.04
CA VAL A 705 -1.99 14.59 -8.80
C VAL A 705 -2.50 14.27 -7.39
N LEU A 706 -2.89 15.31 -6.65
CA LEU A 706 -3.52 15.14 -5.35
C LEU A 706 -4.91 14.52 -5.47
N PRO A 707 -5.28 13.60 -4.57
CA PRO A 707 -6.65 13.17 -4.43
C PRO A 707 -7.58 14.34 -4.07
N PRO A 708 -8.89 14.25 -4.33
CA PRO A 708 -9.85 15.26 -3.89
C PRO A 708 -9.76 15.49 -2.37
N PRO A 709 -9.79 16.75 -1.86
CA PRO A 709 -9.59 17.03 -0.44
C PRO A 709 -10.57 16.33 0.52
N ASP A 710 -11.81 16.13 0.09
CA ASP A 710 -12.85 15.48 0.87
C ASP A 710 -12.85 13.95 0.73
N SER A 711 -11.85 13.38 0.04
CA SER A 711 -11.76 11.93 -0.17
C SER A 711 -10.98 11.21 0.93
N GLU A 712 -11.34 9.96 1.19
CA GLU A 712 -10.60 9.08 2.11
C GLU A 712 -9.14 8.86 1.66
N GLU A 713 -8.86 8.90 0.35
CA GLU A 713 -7.49 8.82 -0.16
C GLU A 713 -6.64 10.01 0.32
N PHE A 714 -7.24 11.19 0.41
CA PHE A 714 -6.57 12.39 0.92
C PHE A 714 -6.36 12.33 2.44
N VAL A 715 -7.32 11.79 3.20
CA VAL A 715 -7.17 11.50 4.63
C VAL A 715 -6.00 10.54 4.86
N SER A 716 -5.96 9.43 4.11
CA SER A 716 -4.86 8.47 4.17
C SER A 716 -3.52 9.10 3.79
N LEU A 717 -3.49 10.03 2.81
CA LEU A 717 -2.30 10.79 2.45
C LEU A 717 -1.82 11.68 3.61
N ALA A 718 -2.72 12.43 4.25
CA ALA A 718 -2.40 13.28 5.40
C ALA A 718 -1.73 12.48 6.53
N ARG A 719 -2.31 11.34 6.88
CA ARG A 719 -1.75 10.45 7.91
C ARG A 719 -0.39 9.89 7.52
N ARG A 720 -0.24 9.48 6.26
CA ARG A 720 1.02 8.94 5.71
C ARG A 720 2.16 9.94 5.78
N VAL A 721 1.90 11.22 5.53
CA VAL A 721 2.91 12.28 5.56
C VAL A 721 3.08 12.91 6.95
N GLY A 722 2.49 12.31 7.98
CA GLY A 722 2.76 12.64 9.39
C GLY A 722 1.70 13.50 10.09
N TYR A 723 0.56 13.79 9.47
CA TYR A 723 -0.52 14.52 10.14
C TYR A 723 -1.32 13.55 11.01
N THR A 724 -0.96 13.48 12.29
CA THR A 724 -1.59 12.59 13.28
C THR A 724 -2.30 13.38 14.37
N THR A 725 -3.60 13.57 14.23
CA THR A 725 -4.50 14.08 15.27
C THR A 725 -5.64 13.09 15.47
N ASP A 726 -6.44 13.28 16.52
CA ASP A 726 -7.56 12.38 16.81
C ASP A 726 -8.76 12.58 15.87
N ASP A 727 -8.83 13.69 15.14
CA ASP A 727 -9.77 13.90 14.03
C ASP A 727 -9.01 13.80 12.69
N TRP A 728 -9.16 12.69 11.98
CA TRP A 728 -8.43 12.46 10.73
C TRP A 728 -8.88 13.43 9.62
N ARG A 729 -10.13 13.90 9.64
CA ARG A 729 -10.59 14.93 8.71
C ARG A 729 -9.99 16.29 9.06
N ALA A 730 -9.74 16.60 10.33
CA ALA A 730 -8.95 17.77 10.71
C ALA A 730 -7.51 17.66 10.19
N CYS A 731 -6.88 16.49 10.28
CA CYS A 731 -5.56 16.26 9.67
C CYS A 731 -5.55 16.56 8.18
N ALA A 732 -6.56 16.07 7.44
CA ALA A 732 -6.71 16.33 6.01
C ALA A 732 -6.82 17.83 5.73
N ARG A 733 -7.66 18.57 6.46
CA ARG A 733 -7.77 20.03 6.32
C ARG A 733 -6.45 20.76 6.62
N HIS A 734 -5.70 20.31 7.63
CA HIS A 734 -4.38 20.85 7.95
C HIS A 734 -3.38 20.60 6.81
N LEU A 735 -3.31 19.37 6.28
CA LEU A 735 -2.46 19.06 5.13
C LEU A 735 -2.83 19.96 3.93
N GLN A 736 -4.12 20.12 3.64
CA GLN A 736 -4.60 20.95 2.53
C GLN A 736 -4.14 22.41 2.69
N ALA A 737 -4.23 22.96 3.91
CA ALA A 737 -3.77 24.31 4.20
C ALA A 737 -2.25 24.46 3.99
N ASP A 738 -1.45 23.49 4.46
CA ASP A 738 0.01 23.50 4.30
C ASP A 738 0.42 23.33 2.83
N ILE A 739 -0.29 22.50 2.05
CA ILE A 739 -0.10 22.38 0.60
C ILE A 739 -0.32 23.74 -0.06
N ALA A 740 -1.44 24.40 0.23
CA ALA A 740 -1.75 25.71 -0.34
C ALA A 740 -0.68 26.75 0.06
N HIS A 741 -0.28 26.79 1.33
CA HIS A 741 0.73 27.71 1.83
C HIS A 741 2.10 27.52 1.16
N HIS A 742 2.59 26.28 1.10
CA HIS A 742 3.91 25.99 0.54
C HIS A 742 3.95 26.18 -0.99
N MET A 743 2.90 25.77 -1.70
CA MET A 743 2.82 26.01 -3.15
C MET A 743 2.67 27.50 -3.46
N GLN A 744 1.88 28.25 -2.69
CA GLN A 744 1.77 29.70 -2.84
C GLN A 744 3.11 30.40 -2.58
N THR A 745 3.84 30.01 -1.53
CA THR A 745 5.17 30.56 -1.22
C THR A 745 6.13 30.39 -2.40
N SER A 746 6.18 29.20 -2.98
CA SER A 746 6.99 28.90 -4.17
C SER A 746 6.54 29.70 -5.39
N GLN A 747 5.23 29.76 -5.65
CA GLN A 747 4.65 30.49 -6.77
C GLN A 747 4.97 31.98 -6.71
N VAL A 748 4.80 32.61 -5.54
CA VAL A 748 5.04 34.05 -5.34
C VAL A 748 6.51 34.35 -5.62
N PHE A 749 7.42 33.57 -5.05
CA PHE A 749 8.86 33.73 -5.28
C PHE A 749 9.20 33.60 -6.78
N PHE A 750 8.75 32.53 -7.42
CA PHE A 750 9.03 32.28 -8.84
C PHE A 750 8.49 33.42 -9.72
N SER A 751 7.27 33.87 -9.45
CA SER A 751 6.60 34.92 -10.25
C SER A 751 7.23 36.29 -10.05
N GLN A 752 7.60 36.65 -8.82
CA GLN A 752 8.30 37.91 -8.55
C GLN A 752 9.69 37.95 -9.20
N ARG A 753 10.39 36.81 -9.23
CA ARG A 753 11.76 36.75 -9.74
C ARG A 753 11.83 36.60 -11.26
N PHE A 754 10.91 35.85 -11.87
CA PHE A 754 10.98 35.46 -13.28
C PHE A 754 9.69 35.74 -14.08
N GLY A 755 8.60 36.20 -13.45
CA GLY A 755 7.31 36.38 -14.12
C GLY A 755 7.24 37.55 -15.10
N ASN A 756 8.16 38.52 -14.98
CA ASN A 756 8.27 39.68 -15.87
C ASN A 756 9.27 39.48 -17.03
N LEU A 757 9.81 38.26 -17.18
CA LEU A 757 10.80 37.90 -18.20
C LEU A 757 10.15 37.22 -19.43
#